data_AF-A0A8J4H368-F1
#
_entry.id   AF-A0A8J4H368-F1
#
_cell.length_a   1.000
_cell.length_b   1.000
_cell.length_c   1.000
_cell.angle_alpha   90.00
_cell.angle_beta   90.00
_cell.angle_gamma   90.00
#
_symmetry.space_group_name_H-M   'P 1'
#
loop_
_entity.id
_entity.type
_entity.pdbx_description
1 polymer ?
#
loop_
_entity_poly.entity_id
_entity_poly.type
_entity_poly.pdbx_seq_one_letter_code
_entity_poly.pdbx_strand_id
1 'polypeptide(L)'
;MLGTSALEYAGSLAEAGNRLHFVPGQPAYAPGFTKHSEQGEGLADNALTAYLYVTSQQDEAVAYYAQPEKSVLYELGEASSAANPITGYMEIAVKPLPALTHTRQAFPAAPYGNLQGLPNAEQYAAFEKKVLAPARQARIVQATEQSGKALPKAGDVLQEQAAWNDKQQASLSTSPIQQASASARQQAAARQAVTRKGWLAKFNQEATSWQSLVLAQAQQGEQTLELAGPGGGSISGPLKEALQSNQLFLVAEGPKFAQHAAWLTSMLAIEGFSFDLEPSKWAAADTILIFKYCTGSLKELAANLESWTMAYAFNEGGLTQLHVQRIFENAEEMAKTHEEFRVFAELLNSPGWTGLLALNVHTPLEDLPPELAGLRAGIAAADFKAHHIGIHSSPVLVDEEDVDPIVIQDGGAHLAQDAERLSDAPVAIRLKDSSMFGLIYYEDETPMRQDGSVYRYRVKTLKVQFENSAIKRFSSSVELLVNQLFGDTVELQGAQGQSNVMALNGVYQEQAGRKTYVFLNEQDLRFRVRSEVLEEVELLRAQFLTETTAEEQEEGRDIESRFAFSGNLRFKHRPEFDLFSFGNGPDGDNGQLNFSNLALHMRFPQANPDNKQFVFDAENLAFNLGASQARHDSLYRHFPLKLAGFIQADEGSSPASLGYHSVQTPISETSLLYPWYGLEFELNLGSLGALASQAGFTAKLLAAWSPGEAGISMFTGMYLPGTGDSGKMFALENILRFSIDAFRMETGTSASGRTSYTLILNNLRLGFLGMQFPPSAYVDFVLFGNPDPSARADSLGWYASYTDESAIKNT
;
A
#
# COMPACT_ATOMS: atom_id res chain seq x y z
N MET A 1 -27.65 -49.69 3.16
CA MET A 1 -28.66 -48.67 2.80
C MET A 1 -29.85 -48.82 3.73
N LEU A 2 -30.46 -47.70 4.16
CA LEU A 2 -31.56 -47.67 5.12
C LEU A 2 -32.88 -47.12 4.55
N GLY A 3 -32.84 -46.61 3.31
CA GLY A 3 -33.97 -46.00 2.59
C GLY A 3 -33.82 -46.16 1.08
N THR A 4 -34.47 -45.28 0.31
CA THR A 4 -34.41 -45.29 -1.17
C THR A 4 -33.12 -44.72 -1.74
N SER A 5 -32.34 -44.00 -0.93
CA SER A 5 -31.06 -43.39 -1.32
C SER A 5 -29.88 -44.31 -1.00
N ALA A 6 -28.96 -44.48 -1.96
CA ALA A 6 -27.69 -45.14 -1.73
C ALA A 6 -26.75 -44.37 -0.78
N LEU A 7 -27.06 -43.10 -0.56
CA LEU A 7 -26.30 -42.19 0.27
C LEU A 7 -26.83 -42.10 1.71
N GLU A 8 -27.82 -42.93 2.05
CA GLU A 8 -28.35 -43.09 3.41
C GLU A 8 -28.13 -44.52 3.92
N TYR A 9 -27.13 -44.70 4.80
CA TYR A 9 -26.73 -46.00 5.33
C TYR A 9 -26.13 -45.89 6.74
N ALA A 10 -26.01 -47.02 7.42
CA ALA A 10 -25.28 -47.13 8.69
C ALA A 10 -24.33 -48.33 8.62
N GLY A 11 -23.10 -48.14 9.09
CA GLY A 11 -22.04 -49.16 9.07
C GLY A 11 -20.70 -48.63 9.58
N SER A 12 -19.79 -49.55 9.93
CA SER A 12 -18.34 -49.30 9.95
C SER A 12 -17.79 -49.52 8.54
N LEU A 13 -16.79 -48.72 8.14
CA LEU A 13 -16.04 -48.85 6.89
C LEU A 13 -15.02 -50.00 6.93
N ALA A 14 -14.87 -50.70 8.06
CA ALA A 14 -13.94 -51.82 8.20
C ALA A 14 -14.37 -53.05 7.39
N GLU A 15 -13.40 -53.79 6.84
CA GLU A 15 -13.59 -55.01 6.02
C GLU A 15 -14.39 -56.14 6.71
N ALA A 16 -14.53 -56.10 8.04
CA ALA A 16 -15.13 -57.18 8.83
C ALA A 16 -16.68 -57.26 8.76
N GLY A 17 -17.35 -56.32 8.09
CA GLY A 17 -18.80 -56.32 7.88
C GLY A 17 -19.64 -55.92 9.11
N ASN A 18 -20.93 -55.66 8.89
CA ASN A 18 -21.85 -55.10 9.88
C ASN A 18 -22.95 -56.12 10.29
N ARG A 19 -23.42 -56.09 11.54
CA ARG A 19 -24.57 -56.88 12.03
C ARG A 19 -25.81 -56.00 12.18
N LEU A 20 -26.94 -56.48 11.66
CA LEU A 20 -28.25 -55.84 11.80
C LEU A 20 -29.07 -56.57 12.87
N HIS A 21 -29.59 -55.82 13.84
CA HIS A 21 -30.44 -56.34 14.89
C HIS A 21 -31.84 -55.76 14.74
N PHE A 22 -32.86 -56.62 14.80
CA PHE A 22 -34.25 -56.22 14.62
C PHE A 22 -35.00 -56.23 15.96
N VAL A 23 -35.70 -55.13 16.26
CA VAL A 23 -36.50 -54.95 17.47
C VAL A 23 -37.98 -54.90 17.07
N PRO A 24 -38.77 -55.96 17.36
CA PRO A 24 -40.18 -56.02 16.99
C PRO A 24 -41.06 -55.09 17.84
N GLY A 25 -42.31 -54.89 17.41
CA GLY A 25 -43.35 -54.21 18.18
C GLY A 25 -43.26 -52.68 18.15
N GLN A 26 -42.65 -52.10 17.11
CA GLN A 26 -42.47 -50.65 16.96
C GLN A 26 -43.54 -50.04 16.03
N PRO A 27 -43.95 -48.78 16.26
CA PRO A 27 -44.90 -48.06 15.39
C PRO A 27 -44.56 -48.14 13.90
N ALA A 28 -45.54 -48.40 13.05
CA ALA A 28 -45.34 -48.55 11.60
C ALA A 28 -46.44 -47.89 10.76
N TYR A 29 -47.53 -47.44 11.38
CA TYR A 29 -48.62 -46.79 10.67
C TYR A 29 -48.34 -45.30 10.53
N ALA A 30 -48.59 -44.71 9.35
CA ALA A 30 -48.43 -43.28 9.14
C ALA A 30 -49.79 -42.58 9.02
N PRO A 31 -50.30 -41.95 10.08
CA PRO A 31 -51.58 -41.25 10.04
C PRO A 31 -51.55 -40.15 8.97
N GLY A 32 -52.58 -40.11 8.13
CA GLY A 32 -52.76 -39.08 7.09
C GLY A 32 -52.06 -39.37 5.75
N PHE A 33 -51.08 -40.29 5.71
CA PHE A 33 -50.41 -40.70 4.48
C PHE A 33 -51.21 -41.81 3.77
N THR A 34 -51.88 -41.46 2.68
CA THR A 34 -52.75 -42.35 1.89
C THR A 34 -52.45 -42.23 0.40
N LYS A 35 -53.04 -43.08 -0.44
CA LYS A 35 -52.92 -42.97 -1.92
C LYS A 35 -53.35 -41.62 -2.50
N HIS A 36 -54.05 -40.79 -1.73
CA HIS A 36 -54.59 -39.49 -2.17
C HIS A 36 -54.14 -38.31 -1.28
N SER A 37 -53.30 -38.56 -0.27
CA SER A 37 -52.80 -37.53 0.66
C SER A 37 -51.41 -37.91 1.13
N GLU A 38 -50.43 -37.01 0.95
CA GLU A 38 -49.04 -37.22 1.40
C GLU A 38 -48.72 -36.47 2.70
N GLN A 39 -49.73 -36.09 3.48
CA GLN A 39 -49.55 -35.48 4.80
C GLN A 39 -49.38 -36.57 5.85
N GLY A 40 -48.14 -36.85 6.27
CA GLY A 40 -47.86 -37.80 7.35
C GLY A 40 -47.21 -37.13 8.55
N GLU A 41 -47.75 -37.34 9.76
CA GLU A 41 -47.19 -36.84 11.03
C GLU A 41 -46.39 -37.94 11.76
N GLY A 42 -45.42 -38.54 11.08
CA GLY A 42 -44.58 -39.61 11.65
C GLY A 42 -45.28 -40.98 11.76
N LEU A 43 -44.80 -41.83 12.67
CA LEU A 43 -45.24 -43.23 12.81
C LEU A 43 -45.99 -43.46 14.14
N ALA A 44 -47.19 -44.04 14.05
CA ALA A 44 -48.10 -44.42 15.12
C ALA A 44 -48.26 -45.96 15.24
N ASP A 45 -48.79 -46.41 16.37
CA ASP A 45 -48.84 -47.81 16.80
C ASP A 45 -50.04 -48.60 16.26
N ASN A 46 -50.87 -47.99 15.41
CA ASN A 46 -52.00 -48.66 14.73
C ASN A 46 -51.56 -49.83 13.84
N ALA A 47 -50.29 -49.88 13.45
CA ALA A 47 -49.63 -51.03 12.86
C ALA A 47 -48.23 -51.14 13.49
N LEU A 48 -47.74 -52.37 13.68
CA LEU A 48 -46.45 -52.61 14.31
C LEU A 48 -45.51 -53.34 13.34
N THR A 49 -44.22 -52.99 13.38
CA THR A 49 -43.15 -53.64 12.62
C THR A 49 -41.90 -53.79 13.48
N ALA A 50 -40.83 -54.38 12.91
CA ALA A 50 -39.52 -54.36 13.52
C ALA A 50 -38.73 -53.12 13.06
N TYR A 51 -38.15 -52.40 14.02
CA TYR A 51 -37.10 -51.41 13.74
C TYR A 51 -35.74 -52.10 13.76
N LEU A 52 -34.69 -51.43 13.28
CA LEU A 52 -33.34 -51.98 13.31
C LEU A 52 -32.35 -51.09 14.06
N TYR A 53 -31.25 -51.70 14.52
CA TYR A 53 -30.01 -51.02 14.87
C TYR A 53 -28.81 -51.82 14.34
N VAL A 54 -27.65 -51.17 14.21
CA VAL A 54 -26.47 -51.73 13.56
C VAL A 54 -25.30 -51.80 14.55
N THR A 55 -24.57 -52.91 14.57
CA THR A 55 -23.32 -53.08 15.34
C THR A 55 -22.17 -53.56 14.45
N SER A 56 -20.94 -53.15 14.73
CA SER A 56 -19.73 -53.73 14.10
C SER A 56 -19.48 -55.15 14.63
N GLN A 57 -18.78 -56.00 13.85
CA GLN A 57 -18.35 -57.31 14.34
C GLN A 57 -17.24 -57.25 15.40
N GLN A 58 -16.54 -56.11 15.52
CA GLN A 58 -15.42 -55.90 16.42
C GLN A 58 -15.73 -54.92 17.58
N ASP A 59 -17.02 -54.68 17.88
CA ASP A 59 -17.47 -53.71 18.89
C ASP A 59 -17.02 -52.25 18.63
N GLU A 60 -16.65 -51.92 17.40
CA GLU A 60 -16.34 -50.55 16.97
C GLU A 60 -17.60 -49.67 16.86
N ALA A 61 -17.39 -48.35 17.00
CA ALA A 61 -18.43 -47.36 16.78
C ALA A 61 -18.94 -47.41 15.33
N VAL A 62 -20.24 -47.54 15.16
CA VAL A 62 -20.90 -47.51 13.85
C VAL A 62 -21.34 -46.07 13.56
N ALA A 63 -21.18 -45.57 12.34
CA ALA A 63 -21.63 -44.23 11.99
C ALA A 63 -22.91 -44.26 11.16
N TYR A 64 -23.70 -43.18 11.26
CA TYR A 64 -24.83 -42.94 10.38
C TYR A 64 -24.46 -41.91 9.30
N TYR A 65 -24.66 -42.31 8.06
CA TYR A 65 -24.40 -41.51 6.88
C TYR A 65 -25.72 -41.18 6.20
N ALA A 66 -26.00 -39.91 6.01
CA ALA A 66 -27.15 -39.43 5.23
C ALA A 66 -26.71 -38.20 4.44
N GLN A 67 -26.36 -38.40 3.17
CA GLN A 67 -26.01 -37.32 2.26
C GLN A 67 -27.09 -37.14 1.18
N PRO A 68 -27.41 -35.90 0.78
CA PRO A 68 -28.25 -35.68 -0.39
C PRO A 68 -27.58 -36.23 -1.67
N GLU A 69 -28.34 -36.56 -2.72
CA GLU A 69 -27.91 -37.08 -4.06
C GLU A 69 -26.78 -36.30 -4.77
N LYS A 70 -26.36 -35.19 -4.16
CA LYS A 70 -25.39 -34.24 -4.61
C LYS A 70 -24.42 -33.96 -3.44
N SER A 71 -23.38 -34.80 -3.29
CA SER A 71 -22.37 -34.69 -2.21
C SER A 71 -21.70 -33.32 -2.14
N VAL A 72 -21.56 -32.76 -0.93
CA VAL A 72 -21.08 -31.40 -0.67
C VAL A 72 -19.56 -31.27 -0.81
N LEU A 73 -18.80 -32.36 -0.64
CA LEU A 73 -17.34 -32.40 -0.62
C LEU A 73 -16.78 -33.51 -1.49
N TYR A 74 -15.64 -33.22 -2.12
CA TYR A 74 -14.92 -34.12 -3.00
C TYR A 74 -13.47 -34.26 -2.52
N GLU A 75 -12.97 -35.48 -2.37
CA GLU A 75 -11.56 -35.75 -2.08
C GLU A 75 -10.88 -36.43 -3.27
N LEU A 76 -9.56 -36.55 -3.25
CA LEU A 76 -8.86 -37.39 -4.22
C LEU A 76 -9.27 -38.85 -3.97
N GLY A 77 -9.80 -39.51 -5.00
CA GLY A 77 -10.13 -40.93 -4.90
C GLY A 77 -8.86 -41.78 -4.77
N GLU A 78 -8.97 -42.98 -4.18
CA GLU A 78 -7.85 -43.92 -4.06
C GLU A 78 -7.24 -44.34 -5.41
N ALA A 79 -7.97 -44.17 -6.51
CA ALA A 79 -7.53 -44.40 -7.89
C ALA A 79 -7.05 -43.12 -8.61
N SER A 80 -6.95 -41.99 -7.90
CA SER A 80 -6.53 -40.71 -8.47
C SER A 80 -5.02 -40.68 -8.69
N SER A 81 -4.60 -40.30 -9.89
CA SER A 81 -3.20 -40.03 -10.23
C SER A 81 -3.11 -38.64 -10.86
N ALA A 82 -1.93 -38.04 -10.93
CA ALA A 82 -1.80 -36.73 -11.56
C ALA A 82 -2.10 -36.74 -13.07
N ALA A 83 -1.90 -37.88 -13.74
CA ALA A 83 -2.30 -38.07 -15.13
C ALA A 83 -3.83 -38.19 -15.32
N ASN A 84 -4.57 -38.57 -14.26
CA ASN A 84 -6.02 -38.73 -14.31
C ASN A 84 -6.62 -38.45 -12.92
N PRO A 85 -6.76 -37.17 -12.55
CA PRO A 85 -7.22 -36.80 -11.22
C PRO A 85 -8.73 -37.07 -11.13
N ILE A 86 -9.08 -38.15 -10.44
CA ILE A 86 -10.48 -38.53 -10.20
C ILE A 86 -10.81 -38.15 -8.77
N THR A 87 -11.64 -37.12 -8.61
CA THR A 87 -12.16 -36.79 -7.29
C THR A 87 -13.30 -37.74 -6.92
N GLY A 88 -13.17 -38.41 -5.79
CA GLY A 88 -14.21 -39.23 -5.16
C GLY A 88 -15.06 -38.38 -4.22
N TYR A 89 -16.20 -38.93 -3.78
CA TYR A 89 -17.02 -38.29 -2.75
C TYR A 89 -16.34 -38.44 -1.39
N MET A 90 -16.14 -37.34 -0.66
CA MET A 90 -15.69 -37.45 0.73
C MET A 90 -16.88 -37.68 1.66
N GLU A 91 -16.91 -38.83 2.31
CA GLU A 91 -17.96 -39.20 3.24
C GLU A 91 -17.78 -38.49 4.59
N ILE A 92 -18.61 -37.49 4.89
CA ILE A 92 -18.67 -36.91 6.23
C ILE A 92 -19.77 -37.63 7.02
N ALA A 93 -19.40 -38.22 8.16
CA ALA A 93 -20.37 -38.80 9.10
C ALA A 93 -21.29 -37.70 9.66
N VAL A 94 -22.61 -37.91 9.61
CA VAL A 94 -23.58 -36.92 10.08
C VAL A 94 -23.58 -36.86 11.61
N LYS A 95 -23.54 -38.03 12.27
CA LYS A 95 -23.30 -38.23 13.72
C LYS A 95 -22.76 -39.66 13.97
N PRO A 96 -21.90 -39.89 14.98
CA PRO A 96 -21.57 -41.24 15.43
C PRO A 96 -22.82 -41.89 16.04
N LEU A 97 -23.11 -43.15 15.71
CA LEU A 97 -24.09 -43.93 16.47
C LEU A 97 -23.41 -44.40 17.76
N PRO A 98 -24.07 -44.31 18.93
CA PRO A 98 -23.42 -44.76 20.16
C PRO A 98 -23.15 -46.28 20.10
N ALA A 99 -22.21 -46.81 20.89
CA ALA A 99 -22.04 -48.26 21.02
C ALA A 99 -23.26 -48.82 21.80
N LEU A 100 -24.22 -49.46 21.11
CA LEU A 100 -25.54 -49.76 21.68
C LEU A 100 -25.63 -51.19 22.22
N THR A 101 -25.88 -51.32 23.53
CA THR A 101 -26.13 -52.59 24.23
C THR A 101 -27.62 -52.87 24.51
N HIS A 102 -28.57 -52.04 24.05
CA HIS A 102 -29.99 -52.18 24.40
C HIS A 102 -30.99 -51.92 23.26
N THR A 103 -32.11 -52.66 23.30
CA THR A 103 -33.22 -52.69 22.32
C THR A 103 -34.05 -51.41 22.22
N ARG A 104 -33.80 -50.37 23.03
CA ARG A 104 -34.60 -49.12 23.06
C ARG A 104 -34.15 -48.05 22.04
N GLN A 105 -33.10 -48.32 21.26
CA GLN A 105 -32.46 -47.35 20.36
C GLN A 105 -32.54 -47.75 18.88
N ALA A 106 -33.44 -48.67 18.53
CA ALA A 106 -33.74 -49.04 17.15
C ALA A 106 -34.52 -47.92 16.44
N PHE A 107 -34.29 -47.76 15.14
CA PHE A 107 -34.92 -46.75 14.29
C PHE A 107 -35.64 -47.41 13.09
N PRO A 108 -36.67 -46.75 12.53
CA PRO A 108 -37.36 -47.26 11.35
C PRO A 108 -36.41 -47.28 10.15
N ALA A 109 -36.42 -48.38 9.41
CA ALA A 109 -35.71 -48.52 8.16
C ALA A 109 -36.52 -49.41 7.21
N ALA A 110 -36.51 -49.06 5.92
CA ALA A 110 -37.19 -49.80 4.88
C ALA A 110 -36.20 -50.05 3.74
N PRO A 111 -35.65 -51.27 3.59
CA PRO A 111 -34.81 -51.59 2.45
C PRO A 111 -35.68 -51.69 1.20
N TYR A 112 -35.60 -50.70 0.32
CA TYR A 112 -36.30 -50.76 -0.97
C TYR A 112 -35.47 -51.52 -1.99
N GLY A 113 -36.08 -52.50 -2.65
CA GLY A 113 -35.47 -53.24 -3.74
C GLY A 113 -36.31 -53.13 -5.00
N ASN A 114 -35.68 -52.88 -6.15
CA ASN A 114 -36.29 -52.94 -7.48
C ASN A 114 -37.60 -52.13 -7.61
N LEU A 115 -37.63 -50.88 -7.11
CA LEU A 115 -38.81 -50.00 -7.20
C LEU A 115 -39.17 -49.61 -8.64
N GLN A 116 -38.22 -49.75 -9.59
CA GLN A 116 -38.47 -49.50 -11.00
C GLN A 116 -39.47 -50.53 -11.55
N GLY A 117 -40.64 -50.06 -11.98
CA GLY A 117 -41.70 -50.89 -12.59
C GLY A 117 -42.87 -51.23 -11.67
N LEU A 118 -42.88 -50.79 -10.41
CA LEU A 118 -44.03 -50.96 -9.51
C LEU A 118 -45.07 -49.83 -9.71
N PRO A 119 -46.38 -50.16 -9.73
CA PRO A 119 -47.41 -49.13 -9.65
C PRO A 119 -47.27 -48.35 -8.34
N ASN A 120 -47.26 -47.02 -8.44
CA ASN A 120 -47.07 -46.07 -7.33
C ASN A 120 -45.64 -45.96 -6.76
N ALA A 121 -44.59 -46.25 -7.55
CA ALA A 121 -43.19 -46.03 -7.17
C ALA A 121 -42.92 -44.64 -6.54
N GLU A 122 -43.54 -43.59 -7.08
CA GLU A 122 -43.44 -42.22 -6.56
C GLU A 122 -43.98 -42.06 -5.12
N GLN A 123 -45.02 -42.80 -4.76
CA GLN A 123 -45.59 -42.76 -3.41
C GLN A 123 -44.64 -43.34 -2.37
N TYR A 124 -43.85 -44.37 -2.71
CA TYR A 124 -42.82 -44.92 -1.82
C TYR A 124 -41.67 -43.93 -1.60
N ALA A 125 -41.25 -43.21 -2.65
CA ALA A 125 -40.26 -42.14 -2.52
C ALA A 125 -40.79 -40.96 -1.67
N ALA A 126 -42.05 -40.57 -1.87
CA ALA A 126 -42.70 -39.55 -1.07
C ALA A 126 -42.87 -39.98 0.40
N PHE A 127 -43.22 -41.25 0.65
CA PHE A 127 -43.31 -41.82 1.99
C PHE A 127 -41.97 -41.84 2.70
N GLU A 128 -40.90 -42.23 2.00
CA GLU A 128 -39.54 -42.20 2.53
C GLU A 128 -39.13 -40.79 2.93
N LYS A 129 -39.33 -39.82 2.02
CA LYS A 129 -38.93 -38.43 2.21
C LYS A 129 -39.73 -37.71 3.30
N LYS A 130 -41.04 -37.94 3.38
CA LYS A 130 -41.95 -37.17 4.23
C LYS A 130 -42.23 -37.82 5.59
N VAL A 131 -42.09 -39.14 5.71
CA VAL A 131 -42.48 -39.88 6.92
C VAL A 131 -41.32 -40.66 7.52
N LEU A 132 -40.73 -41.61 6.76
CA LEU A 132 -39.74 -42.54 7.31
C LEU A 132 -38.41 -41.86 7.65
N ALA A 133 -37.82 -41.07 6.75
CA ALA A 133 -36.54 -40.42 7.00
C ALA A 133 -36.58 -39.40 8.16
N PRO A 134 -37.60 -38.52 8.26
CA PRO A 134 -37.76 -37.66 9.44
C PRO A 134 -37.96 -38.46 10.75
N ALA A 135 -38.78 -39.52 10.75
CA ALA A 135 -39.00 -40.36 11.92
C ALA A 135 -37.72 -41.11 12.35
N ARG A 136 -36.91 -41.54 11.37
CA ARG A 136 -35.60 -42.17 11.57
C ARG A 136 -34.62 -41.20 12.22
N GLN A 137 -34.46 -40.00 11.65
CA GLN A 137 -33.57 -38.97 12.18
C GLN A 137 -33.96 -38.55 13.60
N ALA A 138 -35.24 -38.32 13.87
CA ALA A 138 -35.72 -37.95 15.20
C ALA A 138 -35.37 -39.01 16.26
N ARG A 139 -35.52 -40.30 15.92
CA ARG A 139 -35.15 -41.42 16.81
C ARG A 139 -33.64 -41.53 17.03
N ILE A 140 -32.84 -41.32 15.99
CA ILE A 140 -31.36 -41.33 16.10
C ILE A 140 -30.89 -40.17 17.00
N VAL A 141 -31.47 -38.97 16.83
CA VAL A 141 -31.18 -37.80 17.69
C VAL A 141 -31.54 -38.12 19.15
N GLN A 142 -32.77 -38.60 19.40
CA GLN A 142 -33.23 -38.94 20.74
C GLN A 142 -32.38 -40.04 21.40
N ALA A 143 -31.97 -41.06 20.64
CA ALA A 143 -31.11 -42.14 21.12
C ALA A 143 -29.70 -41.65 21.52
N THR A 144 -29.19 -40.62 20.84
CA THR A 144 -27.89 -39.99 21.10
C THR A 144 -27.92 -39.07 22.33
N GLU A 145 -29.02 -38.34 22.53
CA GLU A 145 -29.21 -37.46 23.69
C GLU A 145 -29.46 -38.25 24.99
N GLN A 146 -30.16 -39.38 24.93
CA GLN A 146 -30.50 -40.21 26.09
C GLN A 146 -29.35 -41.10 26.58
N SER A 147 -28.31 -41.33 25.77
CA SER A 147 -27.26 -42.29 26.12
C SER A 147 -26.28 -41.79 27.17
N GLY A 148 -26.21 -40.48 27.47
CA GLY A 148 -25.61 -39.86 28.67
C GLY A 148 -24.17 -40.23 29.04
N LYS A 149 -23.53 -41.16 28.34
CA LYS A 149 -22.15 -41.58 28.53
C LYS A 149 -21.27 -40.62 27.75
N ALA A 150 -20.27 -40.07 28.45
CA ALA A 150 -19.16 -39.39 27.81
C ALA A 150 -18.59 -40.28 26.70
N LEU A 151 -18.24 -39.64 25.58
CA LEU A 151 -17.46 -40.23 24.48
C LEU A 151 -16.37 -41.14 25.06
N PRO A 152 -16.22 -42.40 24.59
CA PRO A 152 -15.01 -43.13 24.90
C PRO A 152 -13.85 -42.27 24.40
N LYS A 153 -12.93 -41.90 25.29
CA LYS A 153 -11.65 -41.38 24.83
C LYS A 153 -10.97 -42.54 24.11
N ALA A 154 -10.43 -42.29 22.92
CA ALA A 154 -9.67 -43.27 22.14
C ALA A 154 -8.44 -43.87 22.88
N GLY A 155 -8.13 -43.39 24.10
CA GLY A 155 -7.04 -43.89 24.94
C GLY A 155 -7.32 -45.19 25.71
N ASP A 156 -8.58 -45.58 25.94
CA ASP A 156 -8.85 -46.73 26.83
C ASP A 156 -8.71 -48.09 26.13
N VAL A 157 -8.83 -48.14 24.79
CA VAL A 157 -8.56 -49.35 23.99
C VAL A 157 -7.05 -49.52 23.71
N LEU A 158 -6.27 -48.45 23.82
CA LEU A 158 -4.83 -48.47 23.58
C LEU A 158 -4.01 -48.90 24.81
N GLN A 159 -4.57 -48.89 26.02
CA GLN A 159 -3.83 -49.32 27.23
C GLN A 159 -3.64 -50.85 27.32
N GLU A 160 -4.58 -51.66 26.81
CA GLU A 160 -4.41 -53.12 26.78
C GLU A 160 -3.47 -53.59 25.67
N GLN A 161 -3.39 -52.87 24.55
CA GLN A 161 -2.42 -53.13 23.49
C GLN A 161 -1.00 -52.61 23.83
N ALA A 162 -0.90 -51.49 24.56
CA ALA A 162 0.36 -50.96 25.07
C ALA A 162 1.01 -51.89 26.12
N ALA A 163 0.22 -52.54 26.98
CA ALA A 163 0.71 -53.50 27.96
C ALA A 163 1.27 -54.80 27.35
N TRP A 164 0.85 -55.15 26.12
CA TRP A 164 1.41 -56.28 25.36
C TRP A 164 2.73 -55.91 24.66
N ASN A 165 2.83 -54.66 24.16
CA ASN A 165 4.04 -54.15 23.51
C ASN A 165 5.16 -53.77 24.50
N ASP A 166 4.83 -53.27 25.70
CA ASP A 166 5.82 -52.92 26.75
C ASP A 166 6.58 -54.14 27.29
N LYS A 167 5.97 -55.35 27.26
CA LYS A 167 6.65 -56.59 27.66
C LYS A 167 7.61 -57.13 26.60
N GLN A 168 7.50 -56.69 25.34
CA GLN A 168 8.42 -57.08 24.26
C GLN A 168 9.56 -56.07 24.03
N GLN A 169 9.42 -54.82 24.49
CA GLN A 169 10.45 -53.77 24.32
C GLN A 169 11.43 -53.61 25.51
N ALA A 170 11.34 -54.45 26.55
CA ALA A 170 12.30 -54.43 27.66
C ALA A 170 13.69 -55.03 27.33
N SER A 171 13.93 -55.45 26.09
CA SER A 171 15.26 -55.78 25.61
C SER A 171 15.47 -55.19 24.23
N LEU A 172 16.00 -53.97 24.15
CA LEU A 172 17.05 -53.55 23.22
C LEU A 172 17.27 -52.04 23.42
N SER A 173 18.55 -51.70 23.58
CA SER A 173 19.06 -50.42 24.02
C SER A 173 18.80 -49.25 23.06
N THR A 174 18.48 -48.11 23.68
CA THR A 174 18.38 -46.71 23.25
C THR A 174 19.26 -46.25 22.07
N SER A 175 18.67 -45.52 21.11
CA SER A 175 19.39 -44.57 20.23
C SER A 175 18.60 -43.26 20.02
N PRO A 176 19.27 -42.10 19.88
CA PRO A 176 18.63 -40.76 19.85
C PRO A 176 17.77 -40.45 18.61
N ILE A 177 17.79 -41.33 17.59
CA ILE A 177 17.08 -41.12 16.32
C ILE A 177 15.55 -41.29 16.48
N GLN A 178 15.08 -41.94 17.55
CA GLN A 178 13.64 -42.13 17.77
C GLN A 178 12.92 -40.92 18.38
N GLN A 179 13.64 -39.98 19.02
CA GLN A 179 13.02 -38.74 19.54
C GLN A 179 12.67 -37.75 18.42
N ALA A 180 13.43 -37.73 17.32
CA ALA A 180 13.08 -36.96 16.12
C ALA A 180 11.85 -37.53 15.39
N SER A 181 11.59 -38.83 15.51
CA SER A 181 10.41 -39.48 14.90
C SER A 181 9.11 -39.31 15.70
N ALA A 182 9.16 -38.82 16.94
CA ALA A 182 7.98 -38.52 17.75
C ALA A 182 7.38 -37.15 17.38
N SER A 183 8.22 -36.16 17.07
CA SER A 183 7.79 -34.85 16.56
C SER A 183 7.28 -34.93 15.12
N ALA A 184 7.90 -35.76 14.28
CA ALA A 184 7.46 -35.98 12.89
C ALA A 184 6.18 -36.81 12.78
N ARG A 185 5.86 -37.68 13.76
CA ARG A 185 4.60 -38.44 13.79
C ARG A 185 3.41 -37.65 14.38
N GLN A 186 3.66 -36.48 14.99
CA GLN A 186 2.60 -35.55 15.41
C GLN A 186 2.10 -34.64 14.26
N GLN A 187 2.73 -34.67 13.08
CA GLN A 187 2.19 -34.14 11.82
C GLN A 187 1.70 -35.29 10.93
N ALA A 188 0.69 -36.04 11.39
CA ALA A 188 -0.03 -36.95 10.50
C ALA A 188 -1.08 -36.12 9.71
N ALA A 189 -1.00 -36.19 8.38
CA ALA A 189 -1.62 -35.25 7.45
C ALA A 189 -3.13 -35.03 7.67
N ALA A 190 -3.55 -33.76 7.76
CA ALA A 190 -4.96 -33.37 7.72
C ALA A 190 -5.59 -33.80 6.39
N ARG A 191 -6.78 -34.41 6.41
CA ARG A 191 -7.51 -34.74 5.17
C ARG A 191 -8.01 -33.46 4.52
N GLN A 192 -7.86 -33.37 3.20
CA GLN A 192 -8.30 -32.22 2.41
C GLN A 192 -9.41 -32.63 1.46
N ALA A 193 -10.38 -31.73 1.28
CA ALA A 193 -11.44 -31.90 0.31
C ALA A 193 -11.79 -30.58 -0.37
N VAL A 194 -12.37 -30.66 -1.56
CA VAL A 194 -12.86 -29.54 -2.34
C VAL A 194 -14.37 -29.45 -2.15
N THR A 195 -14.84 -28.25 -1.79
CA THR A 195 -16.28 -27.98 -1.78
C THR A 195 -16.80 -27.84 -3.21
N ARG A 196 -18.11 -28.04 -3.43
CA ARG A 196 -18.78 -27.70 -4.71
C ARG A 196 -18.54 -26.27 -5.21
N LYS A 197 -18.11 -25.38 -4.31
CA LYS A 197 -17.88 -23.96 -4.55
C LYS A 197 -16.42 -23.65 -4.93
N GLY A 198 -15.58 -24.69 -5.06
CA GLY A 198 -14.17 -24.57 -5.44
C GLY A 198 -13.24 -24.23 -4.27
N TRP A 199 -13.72 -24.30 -3.03
CA TRP A 199 -12.89 -24.04 -1.84
C TRP A 199 -12.19 -25.28 -1.32
N LEU A 200 -11.02 -25.09 -0.71
CA LEU A 200 -10.25 -26.16 -0.08
C LEU A 200 -10.61 -26.27 1.42
N ALA A 201 -11.34 -27.30 1.78
CA ALA A 201 -11.72 -27.63 3.15
C ALA A 201 -10.69 -28.57 3.78
N LYS A 202 -10.26 -28.25 5.01
CA LYS A 202 -9.31 -29.06 5.79
C LYS A 202 -10.04 -29.75 6.95
N PHE A 203 -9.77 -31.02 7.16
CA PHE A 203 -10.36 -31.86 8.20
C PHE A 203 -9.29 -32.49 9.08
N ASN A 204 -9.69 -32.91 10.28
CA ASN A 204 -8.86 -33.86 11.03
C ASN A 204 -8.69 -35.19 10.26
N GLN A 205 -7.73 -36.02 10.68
CA GLN A 205 -7.42 -37.29 10.01
C GLN A 205 -8.63 -38.22 9.83
N GLU A 206 -9.53 -38.24 10.82
CA GLU A 206 -10.74 -39.07 10.81
C GLU A 206 -11.89 -38.48 9.96
N ALA A 207 -11.71 -37.31 9.35
CA ALA A 207 -12.75 -36.55 8.63
C ALA A 207 -14.04 -36.27 9.45
N THR A 208 -13.93 -36.30 10.78
CA THR A 208 -15.05 -36.07 11.72
C THR A 208 -15.20 -34.59 12.09
N SER A 209 -14.15 -33.79 11.95
CA SER A 209 -14.15 -32.36 12.28
C SER A 209 -13.64 -31.51 11.11
N TRP A 210 -14.46 -30.56 10.66
CA TRP A 210 -14.07 -29.55 9.67
C TRP A 210 -13.26 -28.46 10.36
N GLN A 211 -11.95 -28.44 10.13
CA GLN A 211 -11.03 -27.54 10.81
C GLN A 211 -11.07 -26.13 10.23
N SER A 212 -10.88 -26.01 8.91
CA SER A 212 -10.80 -24.72 8.23
C SER A 212 -11.15 -24.81 6.75
N LEU A 213 -11.21 -23.67 6.09
CA LEU A 213 -11.59 -23.50 4.70
C LEU A 213 -10.75 -22.39 4.06
N VAL A 214 -9.91 -22.74 3.09
CA VAL A 214 -9.16 -21.76 2.29
C VAL A 214 -10.09 -21.26 1.18
N LEU A 215 -10.41 -19.96 1.24
CA LEU A 215 -11.33 -19.31 0.31
C LEU A 215 -10.61 -18.64 -0.85
N ALA A 216 -9.39 -18.17 -0.60
CA ALA A 216 -8.56 -17.50 -1.59
C ALA A 216 -7.08 -17.74 -1.29
N GLN A 217 -6.24 -17.62 -2.32
CA GLN A 217 -4.80 -17.55 -2.18
C GLN A 217 -4.20 -16.58 -3.21
N ALA A 218 -3.00 -16.09 -2.93
CA ALA A 218 -2.17 -15.33 -3.86
C ALA A 218 -0.71 -15.72 -3.65
N GLN A 219 0.16 -15.29 -4.59
CA GLN A 219 1.61 -15.52 -4.51
C GLN A 219 1.94 -17.01 -4.34
N GLN A 220 1.33 -17.87 -5.15
CA GLN A 220 1.52 -19.32 -5.11
C GLN A 220 1.24 -19.96 -3.73
N GLY A 221 0.37 -19.35 -2.93
CA GLY A 221 -0.04 -19.86 -1.62
C GLY A 221 0.73 -19.28 -0.43
N GLU A 222 1.67 -18.35 -0.63
CA GLU A 222 2.30 -17.60 0.46
C GLU A 222 1.27 -16.76 1.23
N GLN A 223 0.28 -16.23 0.51
CA GLN A 223 -0.83 -15.51 1.09
C GLN A 223 -2.13 -16.30 0.91
N THR A 224 -2.87 -16.49 1.99
CA THR A 224 -4.17 -17.18 1.97
C THR A 224 -5.21 -16.38 2.74
N LEU A 225 -6.48 -16.54 2.35
CA LEU A 225 -7.63 -16.15 3.17
C LEU A 225 -8.27 -17.43 3.71
N GLU A 226 -7.99 -17.75 4.96
CA GLU A 226 -8.38 -19.02 5.58
C GLU A 226 -9.39 -18.81 6.71
N LEU A 227 -10.59 -19.37 6.52
CA LEU A 227 -11.71 -19.32 7.45
C LEU A 227 -11.70 -20.52 8.40
N ALA A 228 -12.00 -20.31 9.67
CA ALA A 228 -12.22 -21.33 10.67
C ALA A 228 -13.51 -21.07 11.47
N GLY A 229 -13.83 -21.98 12.39
CA GLY A 229 -14.89 -21.76 13.38
C GLY A 229 -14.51 -20.68 14.39
N PRO A 230 -15.40 -20.40 15.36
CA PRO A 230 -15.17 -19.32 16.33
C PRO A 230 -13.89 -19.54 17.13
N GLY A 231 -13.11 -18.48 17.31
CA GLY A 231 -11.81 -18.52 18.01
C GLY A 231 -10.74 -19.36 17.32
N GLY A 232 -10.85 -19.61 16.01
CA GLY A 232 -9.94 -20.49 15.26
C GLY A 232 -10.22 -21.98 15.45
N GLY A 233 -11.35 -22.33 16.07
CA GLY A 233 -11.78 -23.71 16.26
C GLY A 233 -12.36 -24.35 15.00
N SER A 234 -12.97 -25.52 15.17
CA SER A 234 -13.60 -26.24 14.05
C SER A 234 -14.89 -25.56 13.56
N ILE A 235 -15.07 -25.52 12.25
CA ILE A 235 -16.27 -25.05 11.57
C ILE A 235 -17.47 -25.91 12.01
N SER A 236 -18.43 -25.27 12.66
CA SER A 236 -19.57 -25.93 13.31
C SER A 236 -20.81 -25.01 13.32
N GLY A 237 -21.94 -25.55 13.79
CA GLY A 237 -23.17 -24.78 13.98
C GLY A 237 -23.67 -24.06 12.73
N PRO A 238 -24.20 -22.82 12.85
CA PRO A 238 -24.75 -22.06 11.73
C PRO A 238 -23.78 -21.85 10.56
N LEU A 239 -22.47 -21.70 10.83
CA LEU A 239 -21.47 -21.55 9.77
C LEU A 239 -21.37 -22.83 8.93
N LYS A 240 -21.25 -23.99 9.59
CA LYS A 240 -21.21 -25.29 8.88
C LYS A 240 -22.47 -25.50 8.05
N GLU A 241 -23.64 -25.23 8.62
CA GLU A 241 -24.93 -25.35 7.92
C GLU A 241 -25.00 -24.45 6.69
N ALA A 242 -24.58 -23.18 6.82
CA ALA A 242 -24.56 -22.23 5.71
C ALA A 242 -23.60 -22.68 4.59
N LEU A 243 -22.36 -23.06 4.92
CA LEU A 243 -21.36 -23.50 3.94
C LEU A 243 -21.77 -24.78 3.19
N GLN A 244 -22.59 -25.63 3.82
CA GLN A 244 -23.14 -26.84 3.20
C GLN A 244 -24.38 -26.57 2.33
N SER A 245 -24.90 -25.34 2.30
CA SER A 245 -26.06 -25.00 1.48
C SER A 245 -25.78 -25.10 -0.02
N ASN A 246 -26.73 -25.69 -0.75
CA ASN A 246 -26.68 -25.79 -2.21
C ASN A 246 -26.76 -24.40 -2.87
N GLN A 247 -27.58 -23.50 -2.32
CA GLN A 247 -27.64 -22.08 -2.71
C GLN A 247 -27.18 -21.24 -1.52
N LEU A 248 -25.99 -20.67 -1.64
CA LEU A 248 -25.42 -19.84 -0.58
C LEU A 248 -25.46 -18.38 -0.99
N PHE A 249 -26.22 -17.60 -0.24
CA PHE A 249 -26.13 -16.15 -0.22
C PHE A 249 -26.04 -15.70 1.23
N LEU A 250 -24.84 -15.61 1.78
CA LEU A 250 -24.62 -15.23 3.18
C LEU A 250 -24.10 -13.81 3.23
N VAL A 251 -24.75 -12.98 4.04
CA VAL A 251 -24.33 -11.60 4.34
C VAL A 251 -23.99 -11.54 5.82
N ALA A 252 -22.84 -11.00 6.17
CA ALA A 252 -22.32 -11.03 7.52
C ALA A 252 -21.76 -9.68 7.97
N GLU A 253 -21.97 -9.40 9.26
CA GLU A 253 -21.44 -8.26 10.00
C GLU A 253 -20.52 -8.75 11.13
N GLY A 254 -19.52 -7.96 11.49
CA GLY A 254 -18.39 -8.40 12.34
C GLY A 254 -18.81 -9.06 13.66
N PRO A 255 -19.62 -8.40 14.51
CA PRO A 255 -19.99 -8.94 15.82
C PRO A 255 -20.76 -10.27 15.78
N LYS A 256 -21.57 -10.50 14.73
CA LYS A 256 -22.32 -11.76 14.57
C LYS A 256 -21.50 -12.82 13.84
N PHE A 257 -20.72 -12.42 12.85
CA PHE A 257 -19.76 -13.29 12.18
C PHE A 257 -18.78 -13.91 13.18
N ALA A 258 -18.19 -13.10 14.06
CA ALA A 258 -17.20 -13.54 15.05
C ALA A 258 -17.74 -14.59 16.06
N GLN A 259 -19.06 -14.71 16.22
CA GLN A 259 -19.68 -15.74 17.08
C GLN A 259 -19.64 -17.14 16.46
N HIS A 260 -19.48 -17.21 15.14
CA HIS A 260 -19.58 -18.45 14.37
C HIS A 260 -18.37 -18.73 13.50
N ALA A 261 -17.53 -17.73 13.27
CA ALA A 261 -16.40 -17.77 12.36
C ALA A 261 -15.21 -16.95 12.89
N ALA A 262 -14.01 -17.34 12.47
CA ALA A 262 -12.80 -16.54 12.65
C ALA A 262 -11.90 -16.71 11.43
N TRP A 263 -11.06 -15.71 11.14
CA TRP A 263 -10.00 -15.87 10.15
C TRP A 263 -8.76 -16.44 10.84
N LEU A 264 -8.15 -17.47 10.25
CA LEU A 264 -6.78 -17.87 10.58
C LEU A 264 -5.78 -16.96 9.88
N THR A 265 -6.15 -16.46 8.71
CA THR A 265 -5.46 -15.42 7.95
C THR A 265 -6.50 -14.48 7.36
N SER A 266 -6.35 -13.18 7.58
CA SER A 266 -7.33 -12.15 7.21
C SER A 266 -6.79 -11.08 6.25
N MET A 267 -5.48 -11.04 6.04
CA MET A 267 -4.81 -10.01 5.24
C MET A 267 -4.70 -10.47 3.78
N LEU A 268 -5.19 -9.66 2.86
CA LEU A 268 -5.01 -9.79 1.42
C LEU A 268 -4.16 -8.64 0.89
N ALA A 269 -3.30 -8.90 -0.10
CA ALA A 269 -2.48 -7.86 -0.71
C ALA A 269 -2.65 -7.90 -2.24
N ILE A 270 -2.80 -6.73 -2.84
CA ILE A 270 -2.78 -6.56 -4.30
C ILE A 270 -1.82 -5.44 -4.62
N GLU A 271 -0.72 -5.78 -5.30
CA GLU A 271 0.23 -4.78 -5.80
C GLU A 271 0.76 -3.83 -4.71
N GLY A 272 1.04 -4.39 -3.52
CA GLY A 272 1.53 -3.65 -2.37
C GLY A 272 0.45 -2.96 -1.52
N PHE A 273 -0.83 -3.04 -1.91
CA PHE A 273 -1.94 -2.55 -1.09
C PHE A 273 -2.55 -3.67 -0.25
N SER A 274 -2.60 -3.48 1.06
CA SER A 274 -3.16 -4.44 2.02
C SER A 274 -4.64 -4.20 2.33
N PHE A 275 -5.40 -5.27 2.51
CA PHE A 275 -6.80 -5.28 2.89
C PHE A 275 -7.01 -6.24 4.06
N ASP A 276 -7.49 -5.72 5.18
CA ASP A 276 -7.65 -6.50 6.41
C ASP A 276 -9.13 -6.85 6.65
N LEU A 277 -9.43 -8.14 6.60
CA LEU A 277 -10.76 -8.70 6.84
C LEU A 277 -10.98 -9.14 8.29
N GLU A 278 -10.12 -8.78 9.23
CA GLU A 278 -10.27 -9.13 10.66
C GLU A 278 -11.60 -8.58 11.24
N PRO A 279 -12.48 -9.44 11.83
CA PRO A 279 -13.83 -9.02 12.21
C PRO A 279 -13.88 -7.95 13.30
N SER A 280 -12.81 -7.84 14.11
CA SER A 280 -12.69 -6.80 15.14
C SER A 280 -12.65 -5.37 14.56
N LYS A 281 -12.25 -5.22 13.29
CA LYS A 281 -12.18 -3.92 12.60
C LYS A 281 -13.48 -3.55 11.89
N TRP A 282 -14.38 -4.51 11.66
CA TRP A 282 -15.56 -4.33 10.81
C TRP A 282 -16.54 -3.30 11.36
N ALA A 283 -16.69 -3.21 12.68
CA ALA A 283 -17.60 -2.25 13.29
C ALA A 283 -17.15 -0.79 13.09
N ALA A 284 -15.83 -0.54 13.05
CA ALA A 284 -15.29 0.80 12.83
C ALA A 284 -15.33 1.20 11.34
N ALA A 285 -15.14 0.22 10.45
CA ALA A 285 -15.13 0.46 9.01
C ALA A 285 -16.52 0.38 8.36
N ASP A 286 -17.54 -0.11 9.08
CA ASP A 286 -18.84 -0.52 8.54
C ASP A 286 -18.74 -1.63 7.49
N THR A 287 -17.89 -2.64 7.76
CA THR A 287 -17.59 -3.73 6.83
C THR A 287 -18.72 -4.75 6.75
N ILE A 288 -19.10 -5.12 5.53
CA ILE A 288 -20.03 -6.21 5.24
C ILE A 288 -19.34 -7.28 4.39
N LEU A 289 -19.43 -8.54 4.82
CA LEU A 289 -18.94 -9.68 4.04
C LEU A 289 -20.09 -10.43 3.37
N ILE A 290 -19.95 -10.74 2.08
CA ILE A 290 -20.96 -11.40 1.25
C ILE A 290 -20.35 -12.62 0.57
N PHE A 291 -20.94 -13.78 0.79
CA PHE A 291 -20.67 -15.00 0.02
C PHE A 291 -21.80 -15.21 -0.98
N LYS A 292 -21.50 -15.25 -2.29
CA LYS A 292 -22.49 -15.53 -3.34
C LYS A 292 -22.11 -16.75 -4.16
N TYR A 293 -22.84 -17.84 -3.95
CA TYR A 293 -22.73 -19.09 -4.70
C TYR A 293 -24.14 -19.64 -4.99
N CYS A 294 -24.90 -18.81 -5.68
CA CYS A 294 -26.25 -19.04 -6.16
C CYS A 294 -26.52 -18.19 -7.41
N THR A 295 -27.62 -18.48 -8.09
CA THR A 295 -28.12 -17.72 -9.25
C THR A 295 -28.81 -16.43 -8.81
N GLY A 296 -28.86 -15.44 -9.70
CA GLY A 296 -29.44 -14.12 -9.42
C GLY A 296 -28.34 -13.08 -9.23
N SER A 297 -28.64 -11.81 -9.48
CA SER A 297 -27.66 -10.72 -9.31
C SER A 297 -27.46 -10.37 -7.82
N LEU A 298 -26.34 -9.72 -7.48
CA LEU A 298 -26.11 -9.23 -6.10
C LEU A 298 -27.25 -8.30 -5.67
N LYS A 299 -27.72 -7.45 -6.57
CA LYS A 299 -28.81 -6.50 -6.33
C LYS A 299 -30.14 -7.19 -6.05
N GLU A 300 -30.50 -8.20 -6.85
CA GLU A 300 -31.72 -9.00 -6.65
C GLU A 300 -31.69 -9.74 -5.30
N LEU A 301 -30.56 -10.35 -4.96
CA LEU A 301 -30.40 -11.11 -3.72
C LEU A 301 -30.36 -10.18 -2.49
N ALA A 302 -29.70 -9.03 -2.59
CA ALA A 302 -29.72 -8.01 -1.54
C ALA A 302 -31.13 -7.41 -1.32
N ALA A 303 -31.97 -7.38 -2.36
CA ALA A 303 -33.37 -6.94 -2.27
C ALA A 303 -34.30 -7.95 -1.57
N ASN A 304 -33.89 -9.22 -1.47
CA ASN A 304 -34.71 -10.30 -0.91
C ASN A 304 -34.08 -10.94 0.33
N LEU A 305 -34.47 -10.49 1.53
CA LEU A 305 -33.96 -11.04 2.80
C LEU A 305 -34.23 -12.54 2.97
N GLU A 306 -35.29 -13.09 2.38
CA GLU A 306 -35.59 -14.54 2.46
C GLU A 306 -34.55 -15.39 1.70
N SER A 307 -33.84 -14.78 0.75
CA SER A 307 -32.74 -15.46 0.05
C SER A 307 -31.45 -15.55 0.89
N TRP A 308 -31.37 -14.81 2.00
CA TRP A 308 -30.17 -14.73 2.82
C TRP A 308 -30.06 -15.96 3.71
N THR A 309 -28.98 -16.72 3.51
CA THR A 309 -28.67 -17.92 4.26
C THR A 309 -28.38 -17.57 5.72
N MET A 310 -29.25 -18.03 6.62
CA MET A 310 -29.11 -17.84 8.07
C MET A 310 -28.98 -16.36 8.50
N ALA A 311 -29.73 -15.44 7.89
CA ALA A 311 -29.58 -13.99 8.06
C ALA A 311 -29.38 -13.55 9.53
N TYR A 312 -30.33 -13.89 10.41
CA TYR A 312 -30.29 -13.44 11.81
C TYR A 312 -29.13 -14.00 12.64
N ALA A 313 -28.47 -15.07 12.18
CA ALA A 313 -27.25 -15.59 12.81
C ALA A 313 -26.01 -14.76 12.45
N PHE A 314 -26.00 -14.09 11.29
CA PHE A 314 -24.82 -13.40 10.75
C PHE A 314 -24.96 -11.87 10.64
N ASN A 315 -26.18 -11.33 10.72
CA ASN A 315 -26.46 -9.90 10.56
C ASN A 315 -27.76 -9.47 11.27
N GLU A 316 -28.09 -8.17 11.22
CA GLU A 316 -29.29 -7.57 11.82
C GLU A 316 -30.55 -7.60 10.92
N GLY A 317 -30.58 -8.48 9.92
CA GLY A 317 -31.72 -8.68 9.03
C GLY A 317 -32.02 -7.44 8.19
N GLY A 318 -33.22 -6.88 8.35
CA GLY A 318 -33.69 -5.73 7.54
C GLY A 318 -32.82 -4.47 7.65
N LEU A 319 -32.15 -4.23 8.78
CA LEU A 319 -31.23 -3.08 8.93
C LEU A 319 -30.00 -3.24 8.05
N THR A 320 -29.36 -4.41 8.11
CA THR A 320 -28.22 -4.75 7.24
C THR A 320 -28.63 -4.76 5.78
N GLN A 321 -29.84 -5.25 5.47
CA GLN A 321 -30.39 -5.25 4.12
C GLN A 321 -30.46 -3.83 3.53
N LEU A 322 -31.03 -2.88 4.26
CA LEU A 322 -31.10 -1.48 3.85
C LEU A 322 -29.71 -0.86 3.69
N HIS A 323 -28.75 -1.23 4.53
CA HIS A 323 -27.38 -0.76 4.45
C HIS A 323 -26.69 -1.25 3.17
N VAL A 324 -26.74 -2.56 2.88
CA VAL A 324 -26.15 -3.13 1.65
C VAL A 324 -26.77 -2.51 0.40
N GLN A 325 -28.10 -2.34 0.37
CA GLN A 325 -28.80 -1.69 -0.74
C GLN A 325 -28.31 -0.24 -0.94
N ARG A 326 -28.11 0.53 0.14
CA ARG A 326 -27.60 1.90 0.05
C ARG A 326 -26.19 1.95 -0.53
N ILE A 327 -25.30 1.03 -0.15
CA ILE A 327 -23.94 0.95 -0.72
C ILE A 327 -24.03 0.67 -2.22
N PHE A 328 -24.89 -0.27 -2.63
CA PHE A 328 -25.08 -0.63 -4.03
C PHE A 328 -25.66 0.52 -4.86
N GLU A 329 -26.69 1.19 -4.36
CA GLU A 329 -27.30 2.37 -5.00
C GLU A 329 -26.30 3.53 -5.12
N ASN A 330 -25.51 3.79 -4.07
CA ASN A 330 -24.48 4.82 -4.10
C ASN A 330 -23.42 4.50 -5.17
N ALA A 331 -22.96 3.24 -5.24
CA ALA A 331 -21.97 2.85 -6.23
C ALA A 331 -22.49 2.95 -7.67
N GLU A 332 -23.75 2.61 -7.93
CA GLU A 332 -24.39 2.82 -9.24
C GLU A 332 -24.53 4.30 -9.60
N GLU A 333 -24.81 5.18 -8.62
CA GLU A 333 -24.84 6.62 -8.82
C GLU A 333 -23.44 7.17 -9.15
N MET A 334 -22.43 6.77 -8.36
CA MET A 334 -21.04 7.16 -8.56
C MET A 334 -20.52 6.72 -9.93
N ALA A 335 -20.89 5.53 -10.41
CA ALA A 335 -20.50 5.02 -11.73
C ALA A 335 -20.93 5.90 -12.91
N LYS A 336 -21.87 6.85 -12.73
CA LYS A 336 -22.28 7.80 -13.76
C LYS A 336 -21.23 8.88 -14.03
N THR A 337 -20.44 9.24 -13.01
CA THR A 337 -19.45 10.33 -13.07
C THR A 337 -18.02 9.86 -12.80
N HIS A 338 -17.85 8.71 -12.16
CA HIS A 338 -16.58 8.13 -11.76
C HIS A 338 -16.38 6.77 -12.42
N GLU A 339 -15.41 6.68 -13.34
CA GLU A 339 -15.23 5.51 -14.21
C GLU A 339 -14.83 4.25 -13.42
N GLU A 340 -14.09 4.44 -12.33
CA GLU A 340 -13.61 3.40 -11.41
C GLU A 340 -14.74 2.61 -10.71
N PHE A 341 -15.95 3.16 -10.64
CA PHE A 341 -17.11 2.47 -10.07
C PHE A 341 -17.84 1.58 -11.09
N ARG A 342 -17.58 1.74 -12.40
CA ARG A 342 -18.36 1.08 -13.45
C ARG A 342 -18.31 -0.44 -13.36
N VAL A 343 -17.12 -1.00 -13.14
CA VAL A 343 -16.93 -2.46 -13.05
C VAL A 343 -17.71 -3.03 -11.88
N PHE A 344 -17.72 -2.33 -10.74
CA PHE A 344 -18.51 -2.76 -9.59
C PHE A 344 -20.02 -2.63 -9.86
N ALA A 345 -20.48 -1.53 -10.46
CA ALA A 345 -21.90 -1.38 -10.83
C ALA A 345 -22.38 -2.46 -11.82
N GLU A 346 -21.54 -2.87 -12.78
CA GLU A 346 -21.81 -3.97 -13.70
C GLU A 346 -21.85 -5.33 -12.98
N LEU A 347 -20.93 -5.55 -12.02
CA LEU A 347 -20.92 -6.73 -11.15
C LEU A 347 -22.22 -6.87 -10.36
N LEU A 348 -22.75 -5.78 -9.81
CA LEU A 348 -23.98 -5.79 -9.01
C LEU A 348 -25.18 -6.37 -9.76
N ASN A 349 -25.19 -6.18 -11.08
CA ASN A 349 -26.24 -6.63 -11.99
C ASN A 349 -25.92 -7.96 -12.68
N SER A 350 -24.76 -8.57 -12.40
CA SER A 350 -24.30 -9.81 -13.04
C SER A 350 -24.88 -11.06 -12.35
N PRO A 351 -25.84 -11.79 -12.96
CA PRO A 351 -26.47 -12.94 -12.31
C PRO A 351 -25.52 -14.15 -12.18
N GLY A 352 -24.53 -14.25 -13.07
CA GLY A 352 -23.59 -15.37 -13.14
C GLY A 352 -22.34 -15.23 -12.27
N TRP A 353 -22.09 -14.05 -11.67
CA TRP A 353 -20.92 -13.89 -10.82
C TRP A 353 -21.07 -14.71 -9.54
N THR A 354 -20.01 -15.43 -9.14
CA THR A 354 -19.93 -16.14 -7.87
C THR A 354 -18.57 -15.89 -7.23
N GLY A 355 -18.56 -15.69 -5.92
CA GLY A 355 -17.35 -15.32 -5.21
C GLY A 355 -17.60 -14.79 -3.80
N LEU A 356 -16.54 -14.21 -3.25
CA LEU A 356 -16.57 -13.45 -2.02
C LEU A 356 -16.55 -11.96 -2.35
N LEU A 357 -17.32 -11.16 -1.64
CA LEU A 357 -17.30 -9.70 -1.73
C LEU A 357 -17.30 -9.12 -0.32
N ALA A 358 -16.35 -8.26 -0.01
CA ALA A 358 -16.32 -7.48 1.20
C ALA A 358 -16.45 -5.99 0.85
N LEU A 359 -17.38 -5.31 1.52
CA LEU A 359 -17.67 -3.89 1.36
C LEU A 359 -17.06 -3.12 2.53
N ASN A 360 -16.59 -1.90 2.30
CA ASN A 360 -15.97 -1.02 3.31
C ASN A 360 -14.88 -1.74 4.11
N VAL A 361 -13.82 -2.18 3.44
CA VAL A 361 -12.76 -2.97 4.06
C VAL A 361 -11.67 -2.06 4.59
N HIS A 362 -11.22 -2.32 5.81
CA HIS A 362 -10.11 -1.59 6.40
C HIS A 362 -8.83 -1.81 5.59
N THR A 363 -8.18 -0.71 5.24
CA THR A 363 -6.90 -0.68 4.53
C THR A 363 -5.89 -0.04 5.48
N PRO A 364 -4.89 -0.79 5.99
CA PRO A 364 -3.88 -0.23 6.86
C PRO A 364 -3.12 0.88 6.11
N LEU A 365 -3.11 2.09 6.68
CA LEU A 365 -2.49 3.25 6.04
C LEU A 365 -0.95 3.12 6.09
N GLU A 366 -0.43 2.42 7.09
CA GLU A 366 0.96 2.04 7.26
C GLU A 366 1.47 1.08 6.17
N ASP A 367 0.58 0.31 5.55
CA ASP A 367 0.91 -0.67 4.50
C ASP A 367 0.78 -0.09 3.09
N LEU A 368 0.67 1.24 2.93
CA LEU A 368 0.77 1.83 1.59
C LEU A 368 2.12 1.43 0.96
N PRO A 369 2.18 1.20 -0.37
CA PRO A 369 3.43 0.95 -1.07
C PRO A 369 4.52 1.96 -0.66
N PRO A 370 5.79 1.54 -0.48
CA PRO A 370 6.85 2.42 0.03
C PRO A 370 6.97 3.75 -0.73
N GLU A 371 6.77 3.74 -2.05
CA GLU A 371 6.80 4.93 -2.91
C GLU A 371 5.64 5.91 -2.68
N LEU A 372 4.58 5.46 -2.01
CA LEU A 372 3.41 6.24 -1.61
C LEU A 372 3.39 6.54 -0.11
N ALA A 373 4.40 6.13 0.67
CA ALA A 373 4.39 6.30 2.12
C ALA A 373 4.27 7.78 2.54
N GLY A 374 4.76 8.73 1.73
CA GLY A 374 4.57 10.16 1.94
C GLY A 374 3.11 10.64 1.90
N LEU A 375 2.20 9.86 1.28
CA LEU A 375 0.76 10.14 1.28
C LEU A 375 0.13 9.96 2.67
N ARG A 376 0.72 9.14 3.54
CA ARG A 376 0.19 8.82 4.88
C ARG A 376 -0.08 10.08 5.70
N ALA A 377 0.82 11.05 5.63
CA ALA A 377 0.67 12.31 6.35
C ALA A 377 -0.35 13.26 5.71
N GLY A 378 -0.95 12.94 4.57
CA GLY A 378 -2.01 13.75 3.98
C GLY A 378 -3.39 13.11 4.02
N ILE A 379 -3.51 11.86 4.47
CA ILE A 379 -4.76 11.09 4.47
C ILE A 379 -5.39 11.12 5.86
N ALA A 380 -6.69 11.42 5.92
CA ALA A 380 -7.49 11.26 7.14
C ALA A 380 -7.73 9.76 7.40
N ALA A 381 -7.01 9.19 8.37
CA ALA A 381 -7.02 7.74 8.63
C ALA A 381 -8.41 7.16 8.92
N ALA A 382 -9.31 7.94 9.53
CA ALA A 382 -10.68 7.51 9.83
C ALA A 382 -11.53 7.28 8.57
N ASP A 383 -11.20 7.95 7.47
CA ASP A 383 -11.93 7.88 6.21
C ASP A 383 -11.23 6.97 5.18
N PHE A 384 -10.04 6.46 5.51
CA PHE A 384 -9.25 5.63 4.60
C PHE A 384 -9.65 4.16 4.68
N LYS A 385 -10.36 3.71 3.64
CA LYS A 385 -10.81 2.33 3.47
C LYS A 385 -10.99 1.98 2.01
N ALA A 386 -10.95 0.69 1.70
CA ALA A 386 -11.41 0.19 0.42
C ALA A 386 -12.94 0.24 0.38
N HIS A 387 -13.51 0.79 -0.70
CA HIS A 387 -14.95 0.69 -0.96
C HIS A 387 -15.37 -0.77 -1.03
N HIS A 388 -14.59 -1.59 -1.74
CA HIS A 388 -14.81 -3.03 -1.79
C HIS A 388 -13.54 -3.78 -2.18
N ILE A 389 -13.50 -5.05 -1.79
CA ILE A 389 -12.62 -6.08 -2.34
C ILE A 389 -13.46 -7.31 -2.67
N GLY A 390 -13.24 -7.89 -3.84
CA GLY A 390 -13.92 -9.09 -4.29
C GLY A 390 -12.94 -10.13 -4.79
N ILE A 391 -13.34 -11.39 -4.64
CA ILE A 391 -12.55 -12.56 -5.00
C ILE A 391 -13.44 -13.44 -5.87
N HIS A 392 -12.98 -13.71 -7.09
CA HIS A 392 -13.61 -14.70 -7.95
C HIS A 392 -13.38 -16.12 -7.43
N SER A 393 -14.34 -17.03 -7.67
CA SER A 393 -14.15 -18.44 -7.31
C SER A 393 -12.87 -19.00 -7.96
N SER A 394 -11.99 -19.56 -7.15
CA SER A 394 -10.69 -20.06 -7.63
C SER A 394 -10.81 -21.48 -8.19
N PRO A 395 -10.16 -21.79 -9.31
CA PRO A 395 -10.02 -23.17 -9.76
C PRO A 395 -9.19 -23.99 -8.77
N VAL A 396 -9.48 -25.28 -8.69
CA VAL A 396 -8.67 -26.24 -7.94
C VAL A 396 -7.88 -27.10 -8.93
N LEU A 397 -6.60 -27.30 -8.62
CA LEU A 397 -5.71 -28.21 -9.33
C LEU A 397 -5.39 -29.45 -8.50
N VAL A 398 -4.95 -30.47 -9.22
CA VAL A 398 -4.40 -31.70 -8.69
C VAL A 398 -3.04 -31.86 -9.39
N ASP A 399 -1.97 -31.57 -8.67
CA ASP A 399 -0.60 -31.64 -9.22
C ASP A 399 0.19 -32.79 -8.58
N GLU A 400 1.16 -33.35 -9.32
CA GLU A 400 2.28 -34.06 -8.70
C GLU A 400 3.04 -33.03 -7.85
N GLU A 401 3.54 -33.40 -6.66
CA GLU A 401 4.60 -32.58 -6.08
C GLU A 401 5.68 -32.37 -7.15
N ASP A 402 6.09 -31.12 -7.38
CA ASP A 402 7.37 -30.81 -8.03
C ASP A 402 8.47 -31.43 -7.18
N VAL A 403 8.68 -32.73 -7.33
CA VAL A 403 9.88 -33.41 -6.88
C VAL A 403 10.92 -32.94 -7.87
N ASP A 404 11.82 -32.06 -7.41
CA ASP A 404 13.05 -31.71 -8.13
C ASP A 404 13.57 -32.98 -8.84
N PRO A 405 13.67 -33.02 -10.17
CA PRO A 405 14.12 -34.21 -10.85
C PRO A 405 15.50 -34.55 -10.29
N ILE A 406 15.61 -35.70 -9.63
CA ILE A 406 16.89 -36.23 -9.20
C ILE A 406 17.73 -36.32 -10.46
N VAL A 407 18.67 -35.39 -10.63
CA VAL A 407 19.65 -35.42 -11.71
C VAL A 407 20.59 -36.57 -11.38
N ILE A 408 20.28 -37.76 -11.92
CA ILE A 408 21.22 -38.88 -11.90
C ILE A 408 22.30 -38.56 -12.94
N GLN A 409 23.37 -37.92 -12.48
CA GLN A 409 24.66 -37.95 -13.18
C GLN A 409 25.25 -39.34 -12.99
N ASP A 410 24.87 -40.28 -13.86
CA ASP A 410 25.77 -41.19 -14.56
C ASP A 410 24.98 -42.35 -15.17
N GLY A 411 25.24 -42.58 -16.47
CA GLY A 411 24.55 -43.56 -17.28
C GLY A 411 24.80 -44.99 -16.82
N GLY A 412 23.72 -45.71 -16.55
CA GLY A 412 23.74 -47.15 -16.29
C GLY A 412 22.34 -47.75 -16.42
N ALA A 413 22.22 -48.75 -17.30
CA ALA A 413 20.99 -49.43 -17.66
C ALA A 413 20.17 -49.96 -16.46
N HIS A 414 19.09 -49.27 -16.09
CA HIS A 414 17.97 -49.79 -15.28
C HIS A 414 16.62 -49.12 -15.66
N LEU A 415 16.36 -48.90 -16.96
CA LEU A 415 15.18 -48.15 -17.46
C LEU A 415 13.84 -48.94 -17.49
N ALA A 416 13.62 -49.89 -16.59
CA ALA A 416 12.34 -50.63 -16.56
C ALA A 416 11.78 -50.87 -15.14
N GLN A 417 12.46 -50.42 -14.08
CA GLN A 417 11.99 -50.56 -12.69
C GLN A 417 11.69 -49.22 -12.00
N ASP A 418 12.08 -48.09 -12.60
CA ASP A 418 11.86 -46.76 -12.01
C ASP A 418 10.52 -46.11 -12.42
N ALA A 419 9.82 -46.66 -13.41
CA ALA A 419 8.49 -46.20 -13.81
C ALA A 419 7.38 -46.59 -12.80
N GLU A 420 7.60 -47.63 -11.97
CA GLU A 420 6.70 -48.01 -10.87
C GLU A 420 6.99 -47.23 -9.58
N ARG A 421 8.08 -46.45 -9.50
CA ARG A 421 8.42 -45.63 -8.33
C ARG A 421 7.91 -44.19 -8.42
N LEU A 422 7.44 -43.77 -9.59
CA LEU A 422 6.78 -42.48 -9.82
C LEU A 422 5.26 -42.52 -9.55
N SER A 423 4.68 -43.70 -9.29
CA SER A 423 3.24 -43.85 -9.00
C SER A 423 2.84 -43.64 -7.54
N ASP A 424 3.81 -43.44 -6.64
CA ASP A 424 3.58 -43.29 -5.20
C ASP A 424 3.81 -41.85 -4.68
N ALA A 425 4.01 -40.86 -5.57
CA ALA A 425 4.11 -39.46 -5.17
C ALA A 425 2.74 -38.99 -4.61
N PRO A 426 2.69 -38.38 -3.41
CA PRO A 426 1.43 -37.95 -2.83
C PRO A 426 0.80 -36.86 -3.70
N VAL A 427 -0.30 -37.21 -4.36
CA VAL A 427 -1.12 -36.27 -5.11
C VAL A 427 -1.80 -35.33 -4.11
N ALA A 428 -1.60 -34.02 -4.25
CA ALA A 428 -2.18 -33.02 -3.35
C ALA A 428 -3.17 -32.12 -4.10
N ILE A 429 -4.29 -31.81 -3.46
CA ILE A 429 -5.25 -30.82 -3.95
C ILE A 429 -4.72 -29.43 -3.61
N ARG A 430 -4.57 -28.56 -4.60
CA ARG A 430 -4.15 -27.16 -4.38
C ARG A 430 -5.12 -26.19 -5.04
N LEU A 431 -5.35 -25.05 -4.39
CA LEU A 431 -6.07 -23.95 -5.00
C LEU A 431 -5.13 -23.27 -6.00
N LYS A 432 -5.66 -22.71 -7.10
CA LYS A 432 -4.91 -21.71 -7.89
C LYS A 432 -5.01 -20.35 -7.22
N ASP A 433 -4.06 -19.49 -7.56
CA ASP A 433 -4.14 -18.08 -7.20
C ASP A 433 -5.46 -17.46 -7.66
N SER A 434 -6.09 -16.78 -6.71
CA SER A 434 -7.39 -16.17 -6.86
C SER A 434 -7.28 -14.89 -7.67
N SER A 435 -8.21 -14.71 -8.62
CA SER A 435 -8.40 -13.41 -9.26
C SER A 435 -9.17 -12.49 -8.32
N MET A 436 -8.52 -11.41 -7.89
CA MET A 436 -9.08 -10.40 -6.99
C MET A 436 -9.34 -9.09 -7.74
N PHE A 437 -10.30 -8.32 -7.25
CA PHE A 437 -10.64 -6.99 -7.76
C PHE A 437 -11.09 -6.11 -6.61
N GLY A 438 -11.05 -4.79 -6.78
CA GLY A 438 -11.45 -3.89 -5.73
C GLY A 438 -11.27 -2.43 -6.08
N LEU A 439 -11.65 -1.58 -5.13
CA LEU A 439 -11.53 -0.14 -5.26
C LEU A 439 -11.18 0.49 -3.91
N ILE A 440 -10.05 1.19 -3.85
CA ILE A 440 -9.80 2.22 -2.84
C ILE A 440 -10.31 3.53 -3.43
N TYR A 441 -11.24 4.18 -2.74
CA TYR A 441 -11.79 5.48 -3.12
C TYR A 441 -11.73 6.41 -1.91
N TYR A 442 -10.69 7.23 -1.86
CA TYR A 442 -10.51 8.26 -0.86
C TYR A 442 -10.65 9.64 -1.51
N GLU A 443 -11.41 10.52 -0.86
CA GLU A 443 -11.70 11.88 -1.31
C GLU A 443 -11.97 12.80 -0.11
N ASP A 444 -11.22 13.89 -0.02
CA ASP A 444 -11.40 14.98 0.96
C ASP A 444 -11.83 16.26 0.23
N GLU A 445 -13.14 16.51 0.23
CA GLU A 445 -13.76 17.71 -0.35
C GLU A 445 -13.68 18.94 0.55
N THR A 446 -13.15 18.83 1.77
CA THR A 446 -13.02 20.01 2.61
C THR A 446 -12.09 21.01 1.93
N PRO A 447 -12.38 22.32 1.89
CA PRO A 447 -11.41 23.27 1.33
C PRO A 447 -10.22 23.45 2.29
N MET A 448 -9.00 23.44 1.77
CA MET A 448 -7.82 23.74 2.57
C MET A 448 -7.86 25.21 3.01
N ARG A 449 -8.12 25.44 4.30
CA ARG A 449 -8.19 26.79 4.88
C ARG A 449 -6.81 27.31 5.26
N GLN A 450 -6.61 28.59 5.03
CA GLN A 450 -5.49 29.36 5.58
C GLN A 450 -5.68 29.50 7.10
N ASP A 451 -4.72 29.01 7.88
CA ASP A 451 -4.74 29.05 9.35
C ASP A 451 -3.52 29.76 9.95
N GLY A 452 -2.72 30.41 9.10
CA GLY A 452 -1.46 31.06 9.48
C GLY A 452 -0.23 30.14 9.37
N SER A 453 -0.39 28.86 9.04
CA SER A 453 0.74 27.96 8.76
C SER A 453 1.52 28.43 7.54
N VAL A 454 2.85 28.27 7.57
CA VAL A 454 3.69 28.58 6.40
C VAL A 454 3.49 27.55 5.29
N TYR A 455 3.49 26.27 5.67
CA TYR A 455 3.26 25.15 4.77
C TYR A 455 2.22 24.21 5.35
N ARG A 456 1.39 23.61 4.48
CA ARG A 456 0.47 22.52 4.82
C ARG A 456 0.37 21.55 3.67
N TYR A 457 0.16 20.28 3.98
CA TYR A 457 0.03 19.22 3.01
C TYR A 457 -1.21 18.38 3.30
N ARG A 458 -1.88 17.92 2.24
CA ARG A 458 -2.88 16.85 2.33
C ARG A 458 -3.00 16.08 1.03
N VAL A 459 -3.61 14.90 1.12
CA VAL A 459 -4.12 14.16 -0.03
C VAL A 459 -5.58 14.56 -0.22
N LYS A 460 -5.90 15.09 -1.40
CA LYS A 460 -7.28 15.41 -1.78
C LYS A 460 -8.00 14.16 -2.27
N THR A 461 -7.35 13.38 -3.13
CA THR A 461 -7.91 12.12 -3.63
C THR A 461 -6.86 11.03 -3.71
N LEU A 462 -7.25 9.79 -3.44
CA LEU A 462 -6.49 8.58 -3.76
C LEU A 462 -7.48 7.51 -4.24
N LYS A 463 -7.43 7.24 -5.55
CA LYS A 463 -8.36 6.34 -6.24
C LYS A 463 -7.53 5.24 -6.89
N VAL A 464 -7.71 4.00 -6.43
CA VAL A 464 -6.96 2.82 -6.90
C VAL A 464 -7.94 1.71 -7.22
N GLN A 465 -8.06 1.40 -8.51
CA GLN A 465 -8.91 0.32 -9.01
C GLN A 465 -8.07 -0.91 -9.32
N PHE A 466 -8.49 -2.06 -8.81
CA PHE A 466 -7.83 -3.34 -9.02
C PHE A 466 -8.71 -4.26 -9.87
N GLU A 467 -8.12 -4.93 -10.85
CA GLU A 467 -8.76 -5.99 -11.64
C GLU A 467 -7.75 -7.11 -11.88
N ASN A 468 -8.18 -8.36 -11.74
CA ASN A 468 -7.35 -9.55 -11.91
C ASN A 468 -6.04 -9.49 -11.10
N SER A 469 -6.15 -9.07 -9.84
CA SER A 469 -5.04 -8.97 -8.89
C SER A 469 -3.92 -8.00 -9.33
N ALA A 470 -4.26 -7.01 -10.16
CA ALA A 470 -3.34 -5.96 -10.60
C ALA A 470 -4.01 -4.58 -10.54
N ILE A 471 -3.20 -3.51 -10.43
CA ILE A 471 -3.68 -2.12 -10.53
C ILE A 471 -4.12 -1.87 -11.98
N LYS A 472 -5.41 -1.59 -12.17
CA LYS A 472 -5.98 -1.24 -13.47
C LYS A 472 -5.98 0.25 -13.73
N ARG A 473 -6.32 1.03 -12.70
CA ARG A 473 -6.38 2.49 -12.76
C ARG A 473 -5.88 3.06 -11.44
N PHE A 474 -5.07 4.09 -11.55
CA PHE A 474 -4.58 4.87 -10.41
C PHE A 474 -4.73 6.34 -10.75
N SER A 475 -5.31 7.10 -9.83
CA SER A 475 -5.30 8.56 -9.87
C SER A 475 -5.27 9.10 -8.45
N SER A 476 -4.43 10.10 -8.21
CA SER A 476 -4.37 10.78 -6.93
C SER A 476 -4.17 12.27 -7.16
N SER A 477 -4.61 13.09 -6.22
CA SER A 477 -4.31 14.51 -6.19
C SER A 477 -3.91 14.89 -4.78
N VAL A 478 -2.76 15.55 -4.65
CA VAL A 478 -2.28 16.10 -3.38
C VAL A 478 -2.26 17.61 -3.46
N GLU A 479 -2.48 18.26 -2.33
CA GLU A 479 -2.49 19.71 -2.22
C GLU A 479 -1.39 20.16 -1.25
N LEU A 480 -0.62 21.16 -1.67
CA LEU A 480 0.42 21.81 -0.87
C LEU A 480 0.11 23.30 -0.76
N LEU A 481 -0.01 23.80 0.46
CA LEU A 481 -0.06 25.23 0.79
C LEU A 481 1.36 25.76 0.93
N VAL A 482 1.65 26.88 0.26
CA VAL A 482 2.96 27.53 0.22
C VAL A 482 2.80 29.02 0.50
N ASN A 483 2.83 29.43 1.76
CA ASN A 483 2.69 30.85 2.12
C ASN A 483 4.01 31.63 2.12
N GLN A 484 5.16 30.96 2.13
CA GLN A 484 6.46 31.59 1.99
C GLN A 484 7.34 30.89 0.97
N LEU A 485 8.17 31.66 0.28
CA LEU A 485 9.28 31.20 -0.56
C LEU A 485 10.47 32.12 -0.31
N PHE A 486 11.66 31.56 -0.13
CA PHE A 486 12.86 32.33 0.26
C PHE A 486 12.61 33.20 1.51
N GLY A 487 11.83 32.70 2.46
CA GLY A 487 11.43 33.39 3.69
C GLY A 487 10.44 34.56 3.53
N ASP A 488 10.20 35.03 2.30
CA ASP A 488 9.24 36.09 2.01
C ASP A 488 7.82 35.52 1.88
N THR A 489 6.82 36.31 2.28
CA THR A 489 5.41 35.94 2.10
C THR A 489 5.03 36.00 0.62
N VAL A 490 4.28 35.02 0.15
CA VAL A 490 3.85 34.93 -1.26
C VAL A 490 2.34 34.92 -1.44
N GLU A 491 1.91 35.29 -2.64
CA GLU A 491 0.51 35.28 -3.07
C GLU A 491 0.40 34.68 -4.47
N LEU A 492 -0.31 33.55 -4.60
CA LEU A 492 -0.56 32.87 -5.86
C LEU A 492 -1.49 33.73 -6.74
N GLN A 493 -1.01 34.08 -7.94
CA GLN A 493 -1.76 34.91 -8.89
C GLN A 493 -2.86 34.10 -9.60
N GLY A 494 -3.98 34.76 -9.90
CA GLY A 494 -5.09 34.16 -10.66
C GLY A 494 -6.08 33.33 -9.83
N ALA A 495 -5.81 33.13 -8.54
CA ALA A 495 -6.71 32.44 -7.62
C ALA A 495 -7.84 33.40 -7.16
N GLN A 496 -9.12 33.06 -7.38
CA GLN A 496 -10.26 33.90 -6.99
C GLN A 496 -10.49 33.88 -5.47
N GLY A 497 -9.62 34.52 -4.69
CA GLY A 497 -9.81 34.80 -3.26
C GLY A 497 -9.50 33.65 -2.28
N GLN A 498 -9.03 32.49 -2.77
CA GLN A 498 -8.40 31.40 -2.00
C GLN A 498 -7.44 30.71 -2.95
N SER A 499 -6.23 30.26 -2.62
CA SER A 499 -5.32 30.33 -1.47
C SER A 499 -3.95 29.99 -2.08
N ASN A 500 -2.83 30.12 -1.37
CA ASN A 500 -1.51 29.68 -1.87
C ASN A 500 -1.39 28.14 -1.96
N VAL A 501 -2.42 27.45 -2.43
CA VAL A 501 -2.51 26.02 -2.54
C VAL A 501 -2.27 25.63 -3.99
N MET A 502 -1.30 24.74 -4.18
CA MET A 502 -1.03 24.09 -5.45
C MET A 502 -1.48 22.63 -5.40
N ALA A 503 -2.02 22.12 -6.51
CA ALA A 503 -2.36 20.72 -6.66
C ALA A 503 -1.29 20.00 -7.48
N LEU A 504 -0.92 18.79 -7.05
CA LEU A 504 -0.08 17.88 -7.81
C LEU A 504 -0.84 16.58 -8.06
N ASN A 505 -0.95 16.18 -9.32
CA ASN A 505 -1.70 15.01 -9.74
C ASN A 505 -0.77 13.82 -9.94
N GLY A 506 -1.10 12.73 -9.25
CA GLY A 506 -0.39 11.46 -9.23
C GLY A 506 -0.87 10.51 -10.31
N VAL A 507 0.08 9.97 -11.07
CA VAL A 507 -0.14 8.89 -12.03
C VAL A 507 0.77 7.70 -11.74
N TYR A 508 0.26 6.50 -12.04
CA TYR A 508 1.02 5.26 -11.99
C TYR A 508 1.69 5.00 -13.33
N GLN A 509 2.98 4.69 -13.33
CA GLN A 509 3.74 4.29 -14.51
C GLN A 509 4.51 3.01 -14.23
N GLU A 510 4.36 2.03 -15.13
CA GLU A 510 5.16 0.82 -15.14
C GLU A 510 6.09 0.84 -16.36
N GLN A 511 7.40 0.83 -16.12
CA GLN A 511 8.41 0.76 -17.16
C GLN A 511 9.45 -0.30 -16.82
N ALA A 512 9.67 -1.26 -17.74
CA ALA A 512 10.63 -2.35 -17.58
C ALA A 512 10.46 -3.14 -16.26
N GLY A 513 9.22 -3.35 -15.82
CA GLY A 513 8.89 -4.03 -14.56
C GLY A 513 9.05 -3.19 -13.30
N ARG A 514 9.50 -1.93 -13.41
CA ARG A 514 9.56 -0.99 -12.29
C ARG A 514 8.28 -0.17 -12.22
N LYS A 515 7.61 -0.24 -11.07
CA LYS A 515 6.39 0.49 -10.74
C LYS A 515 6.77 1.81 -10.10
N THR A 516 6.24 2.91 -10.61
CA THR A 516 6.56 4.26 -10.14
C THR A 516 5.30 5.10 -10.06
N TYR A 517 5.26 5.98 -9.06
CA TYR A 517 4.20 6.96 -8.88
C TYR A 517 4.79 8.35 -9.07
N VAL A 518 4.19 9.14 -9.96
CA VAL A 518 4.71 10.45 -10.33
C VAL A 518 3.63 11.49 -10.09
N PHE A 519 3.92 12.46 -9.23
CA PHE A 519 3.01 13.56 -8.87
C PHE A 519 3.52 14.87 -9.45
N LEU A 520 2.71 15.54 -10.27
CA LEU A 520 3.12 16.77 -10.98
C LEU A 520 2.01 17.83 -10.98
N ASN A 521 2.41 19.11 -10.99
CA ASN A 521 1.50 20.20 -11.35
C ASN A 521 1.12 20.12 -12.84
N GLU A 522 -0.09 20.57 -13.17
CA GLU A 522 -0.55 20.64 -14.57
C GLU A 522 -0.32 22.00 -15.22
N GLN A 523 -0.22 23.06 -14.41
CA GLN A 523 -0.14 24.44 -14.86
C GLN A 523 1.01 25.16 -14.16
N ASP A 524 1.55 26.17 -14.85
CA ASP A 524 2.53 27.09 -14.28
C ASP A 524 1.89 27.90 -13.15
N LEU A 525 2.60 28.03 -12.03
CA LEU A 525 2.11 28.69 -10.83
C LEU A 525 2.96 29.93 -10.56
N ARG A 526 2.34 31.11 -10.63
CA ARG A 526 3.02 32.39 -10.42
C ARG A 526 2.72 32.95 -9.05
N PHE A 527 3.73 33.02 -8.21
CA PHE A 527 3.68 33.60 -6.88
C PHE A 527 4.24 35.01 -6.90
N ARG A 528 3.39 36.00 -6.62
CA ARG A 528 3.85 37.35 -6.28
C ARG A 528 4.52 37.29 -4.92
N VAL A 529 5.72 37.86 -4.80
CA VAL A 529 6.48 37.88 -3.55
C VAL A 529 6.36 39.24 -2.89
N ARG A 530 6.09 39.26 -1.59
CA ARG A 530 6.11 40.48 -0.78
C ARG A 530 7.51 40.70 -0.20
N SER A 531 8.39 41.22 -1.06
CA SER A 531 9.81 41.44 -0.76
C SER A 531 10.28 42.76 -1.35
N GLU A 532 11.32 43.36 -0.78
CA GLU A 532 12.04 44.48 -1.40
C GLU A 532 13.00 44.04 -2.53
N VAL A 533 13.27 42.74 -2.66
CA VAL A 533 14.25 42.21 -3.61
C VAL A 533 13.61 41.33 -4.67
N LEU A 534 12.84 40.33 -4.25
CA LEU A 534 12.18 39.41 -5.15
C LEU A 534 10.80 39.94 -5.54
N GLU A 535 10.45 39.88 -6.82
CA GLU A 535 9.14 40.32 -7.32
C GLU A 535 8.20 39.12 -7.51
N GLU A 536 8.71 38.06 -8.13
CA GLU A 536 7.93 36.90 -8.51
C GLU A 536 8.77 35.62 -8.47
N VAL A 537 8.12 34.53 -8.06
CA VAL A 537 8.57 33.16 -8.29
C VAL A 537 7.54 32.46 -9.14
N GLU A 538 7.95 32.02 -10.33
CA GLU A 538 7.13 31.21 -11.22
C GLU A 538 7.60 29.76 -11.13
N LEU A 539 6.72 28.84 -10.78
CA LEU A 539 6.98 27.41 -10.77
C LEU A 539 6.41 26.82 -12.05
N LEU A 540 7.28 26.37 -12.94
CA LEU A 540 6.91 25.68 -14.18
C LEU A 540 6.67 24.19 -13.93
N ARG A 541 7.45 23.63 -12.99
CA ARG A 541 7.33 22.24 -12.56
C ARG A 541 7.43 22.14 -11.05
N ALA A 542 6.52 21.39 -10.46
CA ALA A 542 6.52 20.94 -9.08
C ALA A 542 6.33 19.41 -9.11
N GLN A 543 7.14 18.69 -8.34
CA GLN A 543 7.07 17.24 -8.23
C GLN A 543 7.07 16.82 -6.76
N PHE A 544 6.22 15.86 -6.41
CA PHE A 544 6.22 15.23 -5.08
C PHE A 544 6.76 13.80 -5.17
N LEU A 545 7.68 13.44 -4.27
CA LEU A 545 8.26 12.11 -4.15
C LEU A 545 8.43 11.72 -2.68
N THR A 546 8.29 10.44 -2.36
CA THR A 546 8.78 9.87 -1.10
C THR A 546 10.25 9.48 -1.26
N GLU A 547 11.11 9.89 -0.32
CA GLU A 547 12.55 9.63 -0.34
C GLU A 547 12.94 8.45 0.55
N THR A 548 12.21 8.20 1.64
CA THR A 548 12.46 7.05 2.52
C THR A 548 12.18 5.74 1.80
N THR A 549 13.20 4.89 1.72
CA THR A 549 13.14 3.56 1.09
C THR A 549 12.35 2.55 1.93
N ALA A 550 12.00 1.40 1.34
CA ALA A 550 11.31 0.33 2.07
C ALA A 550 12.14 -0.18 3.25
N GLU A 551 13.44 -0.36 3.05
CA GLU A 551 14.37 -0.84 4.08
C GLU A 551 14.46 0.14 5.26
N GLU A 552 14.53 1.44 4.98
CA GLU A 552 14.54 2.48 6.02
C GLU A 552 13.21 2.56 6.78
N GLN A 553 12.09 2.28 6.10
CA GLN A 553 10.77 2.21 6.74
C GLN A 553 10.70 1.04 7.73
N GLU A 554 11.21 -0.14 7.35
CA GLU A 554 11.30 -1.32 8.23
C GLU A 554 12.21 -1.07 9.44
N GLU A 555 13.28 -0.29 9.29
CA GLU A 555 14.14 0.16 10.38
C GLU A 555 13.48 1.20 11.31
N GLY A 556 12.25 1.63 10.99
CA GLY A 556 11.47 2.59 11.79
C GLY A 556 11.91 4.04 11.63
N ARG A 557 12.61 4.39 10.54
CA ARG A 557 12.98 5.78 10.26
C ARG A 557 11.74 6.63 9.96
N ASP A 558 11.86 7.93 10.21
CA ASP A 558 10.84 8.90 9.80
C ASP A 558 10.62 8.84 8.28
N ILE A 559 9.39 9.08 7.87
CA ILE A 559 9.06 9.22 6.44
C ILE A 559 9.48 10.62 6.01
N GLU A 560 10.32 10.68 4.98
CA GLU A 560 10.82 11.86 4.32
C GLU A 560 10.25 11.90 2.90
N SER A 561 9.78 13.07 2.49
CA SER A 561 9.24 13.32 1.17
C SER A 561 9.68 14.71 0.70
N ARG A 562 9.86 14.85 -0.61
CA ARG A 562 10.38 16.07 -1.21
C ARG A 562 9.39 16.62 -2.22
N PHE A 563 9.10 17.91 -2.10
CA PHE A 563 8.55 18.72 -3.17
C PHE A 563 9.70 19.39 -3.91
N ALA A 564 9.95 19.00 -5.15
CA ALA A 564 11.00 19.58 -5.99
C ALA A 564 10.40 20.56 -6.99
N PHE A 565 10.96 21.77 -7.06
CA PHE A 565 10.49 22.85 -7.89
C PHE A 565 11.52 23.28 -8.94
N SER A 566 11.04 23.64 -10.11
CA SER A 566 11.82 24.27 -11.19
C SER A 566 10.99 25.37 -11.82
N GLY A 567 11.63 26.46 -12.20
CA GLY A 567 10.93 27.60 -12.76
C GLY A 567 11.80 28.85 -12.88
N ASN A 568 11.22 30.02 -12.66
CA ASN A 568 11.86 31.31 -12.88
C ASN A 568 11.79 32.21 -11.64
N LEU A 569 12.91 32.85 -11.31
CA LEU A 569 12.96 33.96 -10.36
C LEU A 569 12.97 35.29 -11.13
N ARG A 570 12.19 36.26 -10.65
CA ARG A 570 12.25 37.65 -11.10
C ARG A 570 12.49 38.57 -9.92
N PHE A 571 13.62 39.27 -9.94
CA PHE A 571 13.99 40.28 -8.95
C PHE A 571 13.44 41.65 -9.36
N LYS A 572 13.22 42.55 -8.41
CA LYS A 572 12.79 43.92 -8.69
C LYS A 572 13.88 44.71 -9.42
N HIS A 573 13.48 45.59 -10.34
CA HIS A 573 14.41 46.51 -11.00
C HIS A 573 14.73 47.69 -10.09
N ARG A 574 16.02 48.03 -9.95
CA ARG A 574 16.47 49.22 -9.22
C ARG A 574 17.26 50.15 -10.17
N PRO A 575 16.70 51.31 -10.56
CA PRO A 575 17.35 52.22 -11.51
C PRO A 575 18.72 52.73 -11.05
N GLU A 576 18.93 52.84 -9.73
CA GLU A 576 20.18 53.34 -9.17
C GLU A 576 21.32 52.32 -9.29
N PHE A 577 21.03 51.02 -9.17
CA PHE A 577 22.02 49.95 -9.27
C PHE A 577 21.32 48.59 -9.45
N ASP A 578 21.34 48.01 -10.66
CA ASP A 578 20.68 46.72 -10.94
C ASP A 578 21.55 45.51 -10.54
N LEU A 579 21.73 45.36 -9.22
CA LEU A 579 22.55 44.32 -8.60
C LEU A 579 22.14 42.90 -9.01
N PHE A 580 20.83 42.59 -8.93
CA PHE A 580 20.32 41.24 -9.17
C PHE A 580 20.07 40.94 -10.65
N SER A 581 19.96 41.94 -11.52
CA SER A 581 20.03 41.85 -12.99
C SER A 581 18.95 41.03 -13.73
N PHE A 582 18.19 40.17 -13.06
CA PHE A 582 17.18 39.28 -13.66
C PHE A 582 15.78 39.67 -13.20
N GLY A 583 14.87 40.00 -14.11
CA GLY A 583 13.47 40.33 -13.80
C GLY A 583 12.87 41.30 -14.81
N ASN A 584 11.64 41.76 -14.56
CA ASN A 584 10.99 42.74 -15.42
C ASN A 584 11.76 44.07 -15.41
N GLY A 585 11.99 44.68 -16.58
CA GLY A 585 12.65 45.97 -16.74
C GLY A 585 11.70 47.07 -17.23
N PRO A 586 12.13 48.34 -17.19
CA PRO A 586 11.29 49.50 -17.48
C PRO A 586 10.83 49.59 -18.96
N ASP A 587 11.59 49.04 -19.90
CA ASP A 587 11.34 49.14 -21.36
C ASP A 587 10.66 47.91 -21.97
N GLY A 588 9.92 47.14 -21.16
CA GLY A 588 9.30 45.88 -21.60
C GLY A 588 10.26 44.68 -21.63
N ASP A 589 11.45 44.84 -21.03
CA ASP A 589 12.37 43.75 -20.73
C ASP A 589 11.69 42.71 -19.84
N ASN A 590 11.61 41.47 -20.30
CA ASN A 590 11.06 40.35 -19.53
C ASN A 590 12.20 39.43 -19.04
N GLY A 591 13.08 40.00 -18.21
CA GLY A 591 14.19 39.24 -17.65
C GLY A 591 13.71 38.17 -16.67
N GLN A 592 14.47 37.08 -16.56
CA GLN A 592 14.20 35.97 -15.65
C GLN A 592 15.46 35.16 -15.37
N LEU A 593 15.55 34.59 -14.18
CA LEU A 593 16.59 33.64 -13.80
C LEU A 593 15.97 32.25 -13.67
N ASN A 594 16.23 31.37 -14.63
CA ASN A 594 15.67 30.02 -14.63
C ASN A 594 16.44 29.11 -13.65
N PHE A 595 15.71 28.44 -12.78
CA PHE A 595 16.25 27.57 -11.74
C PHE A 595 15.64 26.16 -11.77
N SER A 596 16.36 25.23 -11.15
CA SER A 596 15.92 23.86 -10.85
C SER A 596 16.39 23.44 -9.45
N ASN A 597 15.86 22.32 -8.96
CA ASN A 597 16.23 21.66 -7.70
C ASN A 597 15.94 22.44 -6.40
N LEU A 598 15.12 23.49 -6.45
CA LEU A 598 14.57 24.08 -5.22
C LEU A 598 13.70 23.03 -4.53
N ALA A 599 13.80 22.90 -3.21
CA ALA A 599 13.12 21.87 -2.46
C ALA A 599 12.32 22.40 -1.27
N LEU A 600 11.21 21.73 -1.00
CA LEU A 600 10.57 21.74 0.31
C LEU A 600 10.53 20.29 0.79
N HIS A 601 11.26 20.00 1.86
CA HIS A 601 11.26 18.70 2.51
C HIS A 601 10.12 18.62 3.49
N MET A 602 9.43 17.48 3.51
CA MET A 602 8.42 17.13 4.51
C MET A 602 8.87 15.87 5.22
N ARG A 603 8.96 15.92 6.55
CA ARG A 603 9.29 14.77 7.40
C ARG A 603 8.22 14.54 8.45
N PHE A 604 7.89 13.29 8.74
CA PHE A 604 7.01 12.93 9.85
C PHE A 604 7.35 11.55 10.45
N PRO A 605 7.14 11.36 11.77
CA PRO A 605 7.28 10.05 12.41
C PRO A 605 6.20 9.07 11.93
N GLN A 606 6.57 7.83 11.64
CA GLN A 606 5.63 6.80 11.18
C GLN A 606 4.46 6.55 12.16
N ALA A 607 4.75 6.57 13.46
CA ALA A 607 3.76 6.35 14.52
C ALA A 607 2.83 7.55 14.73
N ASN A 608 3.19 8.74 14.26
CA ASN A 608 2.36 9.94 14.36
C ASN A 608 2.51 10.81 13.09
N PRO A 609 1.84 10.42 11.98
CA PRO A 609 1.94 11.14 10.72
C PRO A 609 1.45 12.59 10.78
N ASP A 610 0.75 13.00 11.83
CA ASP A 610 0.30 14.38 12.04
C ASP A 610 1.38 15.34 12.52
N ASN A 611 2.47 14.82 13.10
CA ASN A 611 3.62 15.63 13.49
C ASN A 611 4.55 15.89 12.29
N LYS A 612 4.03 16.61 11.30
CA LYS A 612 4.72 16.97 10.05
C LYS A 612 5.63 18.17 10.27
N GLN A 613 6.85 18.09 9.76
CA GLN A 613 7.81 19.19 9.73
C GLN A 613 8.16 19.51 8.28
N PHE A 614 8.25 20.81 7.97
CA PHE A 614 8.62 21.30 6.66
C PHE A 614 9.93 22.07 6.73
N VAL A 615 10.83 21.83 5.78
CA VAL A 615 12.11 22.54 5.65
C VAL A 615 12.27 23.04 4.23
N PHE A 616 12.35 24.35 4.06
CA PHE A 616 12.68 24.98 2.78
C PHE A 616 14.19 24.85 2.54
N ASP A 617 14.55 24.32 1.37
CA ASP A 617 15.92 24.02 1.01
C ASP A 617 16.22 24.51 -0.41
N ALA A 618 17.11 25.49 -0.49
CA ALA A 618 17.68 26.02 -1.72
C ALA A 618 19.20 25.76 -1.83
N GLU A 619 19.78 24.89 -0.99
CA GLU A 619 21.22 24.59 -1.01
C GLU A 619 21.65 23.95 -2.34
N ASN A 620 20.80 23.10 -2.89
CA ASN A 620 21.04 22.40 -4.16
C ASN A 620 20.45 23.13 -5.38
N LEU A 621 20.04 24.40 -5.22
CA LEU A 621 19.45 25.19 -6.29
C LEU A 621 20.46 25.40 -7.42
N ALA A 622 20.05 25.05 -8.64
CA ALA A 622 20.88 25.16 -9.83
C ALA A 622 20.24 26.10 -10.85
N PHE A 623 21.05 26.74 -11.69
CA PHE A 623 20.58 27.70 -12.69
C PHE A 623 20.81 27.21 -14.11
N ASN A 624 19.78 27.35 -14.96
CA ASN A 624 19.91 27.17 -16.39
C ASN A 624 20.08 28.53 -17.08
N LEU A 625 21.34 28.90 -17.29
CA LEU A 625 21.67 30.18 -17.92
C LEU A 625 21.24 30.27 -19.38
N GLY A 626 21.07 29.14 -20.08
CA GLY A 626 20.56 29.11 -21.45
C GLY A 626 19.06 29.44 -21.55
N ALA A 627 18.31 29.23 -20.46
CA ALA A 627 16.90 29.59 -20.32
C ALA A 627 16.68 30.88 -19.52
N SER A 628 17.77 31.52 -19.06
CA SER A 628 17.75 32.77 -18.31
C SER A 628 17.96 33.98 -19.23
N GLN A 629 17.39 35.11 -18.85
CA GLN A 629 17.55 36.38 -19.55
C GLN A 629 17.78 37.50 -18.53
N ALA A 630 18.97 38.11 -18.54
CA ALA A 630 19.24 39.32 -17.76
C ALA A 630 18.64 40.55 -18.48
N ARG A 631 18.26 41.59 -17.73
CA ARG A 631 17.83 42.87 -18.30
C ARG A 631 18.95 43.51 -19.13
N HIS A 632 18.58 44.29 -20.13
CA HIS A 632 19.54 44.86 -21.09
C HIS A 632 20.62 45.70 -20.42
N ASP A 633 20.23 46.60 -19.52
CA ASP A 633 21.11 47.57 -18.85
C ASP A 633 21.60 47.12 -17.46
N SER A 634 21.59 45.82 -17.20
CA SER A 634 21.92 45.24 -15.90
C SER A 634 23.42 45.07 -15.64
N LEU A 635 23.80 45.00 -14.36
CA LEU A 635 25.19 44.74 -13.97
C LEU A 635 25.74 43.45 -14.61
N TYR A 636 24.95 42.38 -14.65
CA TYR A 636 25.35 41.10 -15.23
C TYR A 636 25.70 41.16 -16.73
N ARG A 637 25.08 42.07 -17.50
CA ARG A 637 25.40 42.24 -18.93
C ARG A 637 26.58 43.18 -19.15
N HIS A 638 26.72 44.20 -18.31
CA HIS A 638 27.75 45.23 -18.45
C HIS A 638 29.08 44.90 -17.77
N PHE A 639 29.12 43.94 -16.85
CA PHE A 639 30.35 43.45 -16.19
C PHE A 639 30.58 41.97 -16.52
N PRO A 640 31.85 41.48 -16.56
CA PRO A 640 32.17 40.10 -16.90
C PRO A 640 31.96 39.17 -15.70
N LEU A 641 30.71 39.12 -15.23
CA LEU A 641 30.23 38.23 -14.18
C LEU A 641 29.84 36.90 -14.80
N LYS A 642 29.96 35.81 -14.05
CA LYS A 642 29.36 34.51 -14.36
C LYS A 642 28.66 34.02 -13.10
N LEU A 643 27.38 33.67 -13.20
CA LEU A 643 26.64 33.17 -12.04
C LEU A 643 27.22 31.81 -11.64
N ALA A 644 27.74 31.75 -10.41
CA ALA A 644 28.50 30.64 -9.88
C ALA A 644 27.64 29.72 -9.01
N GLY A 645 26.70 30.29 -8.26
CA GLY A 645 25.83 29.52 -7.38
C GLY A 645 24.83 30.37 -6.60
N PHE A 646 24.14 29.69 -5.70
CA PHE A 646 23.18 30.25 -4.76
C PHE A 646 23.66 29.97 -3.33
N ILE A 647 23.44 30.92 -2.43
CA ILE A 647 23.71 30.75 -1.00
C ILE A 647 22.39 30.83 -0.24
N GLN A 648 22.10 29.81 0.56
CA GLN A 648 21.16 29.88 1.67
C GLN A 648 21.97 29.92 2.96
N ALA A 649 21.73 30.93 3.79
CA ALA A 649 22.50 31.12 5.01
C ALA A 649 22.21 30.06 6.07
N ASP A 650 23.25 29.63 6.78
CA ASP A 650 23.12 28.94 8.06
C ASP A 650 22.79 29.94 9.18
N GLU A 651 22.12 29.47 10.23
CA GLU A 651 21.85 30.28 11.41
C GLU A 651 23.16 30.79 12.04
N GLY A 652 23.24 32.10 12.26
CA GLY A 652 24.44 32.77 12.79
C GLY A 652 25.53 33.07 11.75
N SER A 653 25.38 32.63 10.50
CA SER A 653 26.31 32.98 9.42
C SER A 653 26.05 34.40 8.90
N SER A 654 27.12 35.05 8.44
CA SER A 654 27.07 36.35 7.76
C SER A 654 27.95 36.32 6.51
N PRO A 655 27.76 37.23 5.54
CA PRO A 655 28.67 37.33 4.40
C PRO A 655 30.14 37.48 4.82
N ALA A 656 30.40 38.26 5.88
CA ALA A 656 31.74 38.46 6.41
C ALA A 656 32.38 37.17 6.96
N SER A 657 31.61 36.32 7.64
CA SER A 657 32.12 35.02 8.11
C SER A 657 32.39 34.03 6.97
N LEU A 658 31.81 34.27 5.78
CA LEU A 658 32.11 33.52 4.55
C LEU A 658 33.26 34.15 3.74
N GLY A 659 33.93 35.18 4.27
CA GLY A 659 35.06 35.84 3.63
C GLY A 659 34.69 36.96 2.67
N TYR A 660 33.42 37.38 2.59
CA TYR A 660 33.01 38.50 1.75
C TYR A 660 33.26 39.84 2.44
N HIS A 661 33.95 40.74 1.74
CA HIS A 661 34.14 42.13 2.16
C HIS A 661 33.06 43.03 1.56
N SER A 662 32.53 43.97 2.34
CA SER A 662 31.51 44.90 1.86
C SER A 662 32.02 45.75 0.70
N VAL A 663 31.17 45.88 -0.32
CA VAL A 663 31.33 46.80 -1.45
C VAL A 663 30.35 47.94 -1.25
N GLN A 664 30.85 49.18 -1.27
CA GLN A 664 30.01 50.36 -1.24
C GLN A 664 29.27 50.48 -2.58
N THR A 665 27.95 50.60 -2.56
CA THR A 665 27.11 50.70 -3.76
C THR A 665 26.20 51.94 -3.67
N PRO A 666 25.57 52.37 -4.78
CA PRO A 666 24.62 53.49 -4.77
C PRO A 666 23.31 53.20 -4.01
N ILE A 667 23.02 51.92 -3.75
CA ILE A 667 21.83 51.48 -3.00
C ILE A 667 22.07 51.61 -1.49
N SER A 668 21.03 52.02 -0.76
CA SER A 668 21.08 52.08 0.70
C SER A 668 20.97 50.67 1.30
N GLU A 669 22.12 50.03 1.52
CA GLU A 669 22.23 48.70 2.13
C GLU A 669 22.09 48.75 3.66
N THR A 670 21.42 47.75 4.24
CA THR A 670 21.36 47.52 5.70
C THR A 670 21.80 46.09 6.01
N SER A 671 22.17 45.82 7.27
CA SER A 671 22.64 44.50 7.68
C SER A 671 21.64 43.39 7.34
N LEU A 672 22.16 42.26 6.86
CA LEU A 672 21.37 41.05 6.66
C LEU A 672 20.94 40.44 8.00
N LEU A 673 19.72 39.91 8.02
CA LEU A 673 19.13 39.13 9.11
C LEU A 673 18.94 37.69 8.65
N TYR A 674 19.04 36.72 9.56
CA TYR A 674 18.72 35.33 9.25
C TYR A 674 17.20 35.13 9.10
N PRO A 675 16.72 34.34 8.12
CA PRO A 675 17.50 33.74 7.04
C PRO A 675 17.88 34.79 5.98
N TRP A 676 19.02 34.61 5.32
CA TRP A 676 19.39 35.42 4.15
C TRP A 676 19.80 34.50 2.99
N TYR A 677 19.68 35.05 1.78
CA TYR A 677 19.94 34.34 0.53
C TYR A 677 20.87 35.17 -0.34
N GLY A 678 21.57 34.54 -1.28
CA GLY A 678 22.45 35.29 -2.18
C GLY A 678 22.75 34.63 -3.52
N LEU A 679 22.94 35.47 -4.53
CA LEU A 679 23.51 35.09 -5.82
C LEU A 679 25.02 35.31 -5.77
N GLU A 680 25.78 34.25 -5.99
CA GLU A 680 27.24 34.32 -6.06
C GLU A 680 27.67 34.37 -7.53
N PHE A 681 28.47 35.37 -7.91
CA PHE A 681 29.00 35.54 -9.25
C PHE A 681 30.53 35.43 -9.23
N GLU A 682 31.11 34.65 -10.13
CA GLU A 682 32.53 34.76 -10.48
C GLU A 682 32.74 36.08 -11.25
N LEU A 683 33.70 36.88 -10.82
CA LEU A 683 34.12 38.11 -11.51
C LEU A 683 35.45 37.87 -12.22
N ASN A 684 35.43 37.94 -13.55
CA ASN A 684 36.65 37.84 -14.33
C ASN A 684 37.43 39.16 -14.33
N LEU A 685 38.51 39.21 -13.56
CA LEU A 685 39.44 40.34 -13.50
C LEU A 685 40.53 40.30 -14.59
N GLY A 686 40.52 39.30 -15.47
CA GLY A 686 41.56 39.05 -16.47
C GLY A 686 42.72 38.19 -15.94
N SER A 687 43.73 37.94 -16.79
CA SER A 687 44.92 37.18 -16.39
C SER A 687 45.99 38.08 -15.79
N LEU A 688 46.48 37.76 -14.58
CA LEU A 688 47.63 38.42 -13.96
C LEU A 688 48.99 37.96 -14.53
N GLY A 689 49.02 37.38 -15.74
CA GLY A 689 50.23 36.84 -16.38
C GLY A 689 50.68 35.47 -15.85
N ALA A 690 51.89 35.03 -16.27
CA ALA A 690 52.42 33.68 -16.00
C ALA A 690 52.66 33.34 -14.52
N LEU A 691 52.67 34.35 -13.64
CA LEU A 691 52.83 34.19 -12.18
C LEU A 691 51.51 33.83 -11.47
N ALA A 692 50.35 34.05 -12.10
CA ALA A 692 49.05 33.80 -11.49
C ALA A 692 48.31 32.58 -12.05
N SER A 693 48.76 32.04 -13.19
CA SER A 693 48.16 30.86 -13.84
C SER A 693 48.26 29.58 -12.99
N GLN A 694 49.08 29.56 -11.94
CA GLN A 694 49.18 28.44 -10.99
C GLN A 694 48.35 28.63 -9.71
N ALA A 695 47.75 29.80 -9.46
CA ALA A 695 47.19 30.16 -8.14
C ALA A 695 45.65 30.20 -8.04
N GLY A 696 44.90 29.92 -9.12
CA GLY A 696 43.43 29.87 -9.03
C GLY A 696 42.76 31.17 -8.55
N PHE A 697 43.28 32.32 -8.99
CA PHE A 697 42.77 33.64 -8.59
C PHE A 697 41.42 33.96 -9.27
N THR A 698 40.31 33.51 -8.68
CA THR A 698 38.94 33.84 -9.09
C THR A 698 38.29 34.76 -8.07
N ALA A 699 38.07 36.03 -8.44
CA ALA A 699 37.29 36.96 -7.64
C ALA A 699 35.80 36.55 -7.66
N LYS A 700 35.07 36.82 -6.58
CA LYS A 700 33.62 36.61 -6.53
C LYS A 700 32.89 37.85 -6.05
N LEU A 701 31.73 38.12 -6.62
CA LEU A 701 30.79 39.16 -6.21
C LEU A 701 29.55 38.47 -5.63
N LEU A 702 29.12 38.88 -4.45
CA LEU A 702 27.91 38.40 -3.79
C LEU A 702 26.84 39.48 -3.84
N ALA A 703 25.65 39.11 -4.33
CA ALA A 703 24.43 39.89 -4.19
C ALA A 703 23.51 39.15 -3.21
N ALA A 704 23.41 39.63 -1.97
CA ALA A 704 22.64 38.96 -0.91
C ALA A 704 21.48 39.82 -0.40
N TRP A 705 20.45 39.16 0.11
CA TRP A 705 19.29 39.80 0.73
C TRP A 705 18.69 38.97 1.86
N SER A 706 17.97 39.65 2.75
CA SER A 706 17.07 39.01 3.73
C SER A 706 15.61 39.28 3.34
N PRO A 707 14.69 38.35 3.65
CA PRO A 707 13.27 38.54 3.39
C PRO A 707 12.71 39.68 4.24
N GLY A 708 11.69 40.37 3.73
CA GLY A 708 11.01 41.46 4.42
C GLY A 708 10.43 42.55 3.51
N GLU A 709 9.41 43.24 4.04
CA GLU A 709 8.70 44.34 3.37
C GLU A 709 9.16 45.73 3.83
N ALA A 710 9.93 45.82 4.93
CA ALA A 710 10.28 47.09 5.57
C ALA A 710 11.80 47.27 5.67
N GLY A 711 12.33 48.25 4.92
CA GLY A 711 13.76 48.52 4.86
C GLY A 711 14.49 47.56 3.92
N ILE A 712 15.50 48.06 3.22
CA ILE A 712 16.27 47.28 2.24
C ILE A 712 17.36 46.51 2.99
N SER A 713 17.15 45.23 3.25
CA SER A 713 18.18 44.33 3.78
C SER A 713 18.88 43.63 2.62
N MET A 714 19.85 44.33 2.02
CA MET A 714 20.68 43.85 0.92
C MET A 714 22.15 44.05 1.28
N PHE A 715 23.00 43.21 0.73
CA PHE A 715 24.45 43.28 0.91
C PHE A 715 25.16 42.97 -0.39
N THR A 716 26.08 43.86 -0.79
CA THR A 716 27.02 43.59 -1.87
C THR A 716 28.39 43.25 -1.28
N GLY A 717 28.87 42.05 -1.60
CA GLY A 717 30.14 41.53 -1.10
C GLY A 717 31.13 41.24 -2.21
N MET A 718 32.43 41.39 -1.94
CA MET A 718 33.48 40.89 -2.81
C MET A 718 34.41 39.96 -2.04
N TYR A 719 34.66 38.78 -2.62
CA TYR A 719 35.64 37.81 -2.18
C TYR A 719 36.80 37.81 -3.16
N LEU A 720 38.02 37.78 -2.63
CA LEU A 720 39.25 37.73 -3.42
C LEU A 720 40.17 36.66 -2.80
N PRO A 721 40.65 35.66 -3.56
CA PRO A 721 41.47 34.59 -3.01
C PRO A 721 42.77 35.11 -2.37
N GLY A 722 43.13 34.57 -1.20
CA GLY A 722 44.36 34.93 -0.48
C GLY A 722 44.19 36.03 0.58
N THR A 723 42.97 36.50 0.86
CA THR A 723 42.65 37.24 2.09
C THR A 723 42.65 36.29 3.29
N GLY A 724 43.60 36.43 4.21
CA GLY A 724 43.48 35.76 5.52
C GLY A 724 42.38 36.39 6.39
N ASP A 725 42.10 35.80 7.57
CA ASP A 725 41.06 36.21 8.54
C ASP A 725 41.08 37.70 8.98
N SER A 726 42.09 38.48 8.60
CA SER A 726 42.24 39.92 8.90
C SER A 726 41.83 40.86 7.75
N GLY A 727 41.34 40.32 6.62
CA GLY A 727 40.47 41.02 5.67
C GLY A 727 41.00 42.23 4.90
N LYS A 728 42.30 42.58 5.01
CA LYS A 728 42.91 43.69 4.26
C LYS A 728 44.27 43.37 3.64
N MET A 729 44.70 42.11 3.71
CA MET A 729 46.01 41.70 3.20
C MET A 729 45.89 40.42 2.37
N PHE A 730 46.24 40.55 1.09
CA PHE A 730 46.47 39.45 0.16
C PHE A 730 47.90 38.97 0.31
N ALA A 731 48.20 37.68 0.22
CA ALA A 731 49.57 37.19 0.11
C ALA A 731 49.70 36.17 -1.03
N LEU A 732 50.51 36.48 -2.04
CA LEU A 732 51.02 35.50 -3.00
C LEU A 732 52.40 35.05 -2.52
N GLU A 733 52.50 33.77 -2.11
CA GLU A 733 53.74 33.07 -1.74
C GLU A 733 54.69 33.82 -0.78
N ASN A 734 54.18 34.33 0.34
CA ASN A 734 54.94 34.98 1.43
C ASN A 734 55.80 36.21 1.08
N ILE A 735 55.93 36.59 -0.20
CA ILE A 735 56.85 37.62 -0.68
C ILE A 735 56.08 38.86 -1.18
N LEU A 736 54.91 38.66 -1.79
CA LEU A 736 54.07 39.71 -2.37
C LEU A 736 52.76 39.84 -1.59
N ARG A 737 52.42 41.04 -1.13
CA ARG A 737 51.17 41.35 -0.44
C ARG A 737 50.41 42.46 -1.14
N PHE A 738 49.09 42.42 -1.15
CA PHE A 738 48.27 43.57 -1.55
C PHE A 738 47.41 44.01 -0.37
N SER A 739 47.11 45.30 -0.26
CA SER A 739 46.10 45.81 0.66
C SER A 739 45.18 46.79 -0.04
N ILE A 740 43.89 46.69 0.26
CA ILE A 740 42.83 47.54 -0.29
C ILE A 740 42.01 48.05 0.90
N ASP A 741 41.71 49.34 0.92
CA ASP A 741 40.98 49.93 2.05
C ASP A 741 39.46 49.73 1.91
N ALA A 742 38.95 49.92 0.69
CA ALA A 742 37.54 49.80 0.38
C ALA A 742 37.31 49.38 -1.08
N PHE A 743 36.21 48.69 -1.30
CA PHE A 743 35.65 48.43 -2.62
C PHE A 743 34.43 49.31 -2.82
N ARG A 744 34.32 49.94 -3.98
CA ARG A 744 33.16 50.77 -4.33
C ARG A 744 32.70 50.48 -5.74
N MET A 745 31.40 50.29 -5.93
CA MET A 745 30.79 50.24 -7.24
C MET A 745 29.92 51.48 -7.48
N GLU A 746 29.97 51.98 -8.69
CA GLU A 746 29.21 53.14 -9.12
C GLU A 746 28.51 52.82 -10.45
N THR A 747 27.32 53.38 -10.62
CA THR A 747 26.62 53.48 -11.89
C THR A 747 26.75 54.90 -12.42
N GLY A 748 26.91 55.00 -13.73
CA GLY A 748 27.00 56.28 -14.41
C GLY A 748 26.47 56.17 -15.83
N THR A 749 26.60 57.28 -16.54
CA THR A 749 26.29 57.36 -17.96
C THR A 749 27.59 57.54 -18.74
N SER A 750 27.86 56.63 -19.67
CA SER A 750 28.97 56.78 -20.61
C SER A 750 28.82 58.05 -21.46
N ALA A 751 29.90 58.49 -22.11
CA ALA A 751 29.86 59.63 -23.03
C ALA A 751 28.85 59.47 -24.18
N SER A 752 28.40 58.23 -24.45
CA SER A 752 27.40 57.89 -25.47
C SER A 752 25.94 57.86 -24.95
N GLY A 753 25.71 58.24 -23.69
CA GLY A 753 24.37 58.22 -23.09
C GLY A 753 23.91 56.86 -22.57
N ARG A 754 24.79 55.84 -22.59
CA ARG A 754 24.47 54.46 -22.15
C ARG A 754 24.87 54.21 -20.70
N THR A 755 24.15 53.33 -20.00
CA THR A 755 24.47 52.87 -18.66
C THR A 755 25.87 52.28 -18.60
N SER A 756 26.65 52.67 -17.59
CA SER A 756 28.00 52.16 -17.35
C SER A 756 28.17 51.81 -15.88
N TYR A 757 28.82 50.67 -15.62
CA TYR A 757 29.18 50.24 -14.27
C TYR A 757 30.69 50.36 -14.09
N THR A 758 31.11 50.73 -12.89
CA THR A 758 32.51 50.88 -12.50
C THR A 758 32.75 50.26 -11.14
N LEU A 759 33.84 49.51 -10.97
CA LEU A 759 34.36 49.02 -9.70
C LEU A 759 35.67 49.75 -9.38
N ILE A 760 35.76 50.32 -8.20
CA ILE A 760 36.88 51.12 -7.70
C ILE A 760 37.48 50.39 -6.50
N LEU A 761 38.77 50.09 -6.58
CA LEU A 761 39.58 49.56 -5.49
C LEU A 761 40.34 50.75 -4.90
N ASN A 762 39.89 51.23 -3.74
CA ASN A 762 40.47 52.43 -3.14
C ASN A 762 41.75 52.12 -2.37
N ASN A 763 42.73 53.02 -2.50
CA ASN A 763 43.99 52.99 -1.74
C ASN A 763 44.74 51.65 -1.85
N LEU A 764 44.83 51.07 -3.05
CA LEU A 764 45.59 49.86 -3.32
C LEU A 764 47.07 50.09 -2.98
N ARG A 765 47.65 49.19 -2.16
CA ARG A 765 49.10 49.18 -1.84
C ARG A 765 49.67 47.77 -2.02
N LEU A 766 50.89 47.70 -2.55
CA LEU A 766 51.65 46.47 -2.78
C LEU A 766 52.77 46.36 -1.72
N GLY A 767 52.69 45.37 -0.84
CA GLY A 767 53.79 44.94 0.01
C GLY A 767 54.73 43.99 -0.74
N PHE A 768 56.04 44.24 -0.74
CA PHE A 768 57.04 43.30 -1.26
C PHE A 768 58.24 43.25 -0.32
N LEU A 769 58.55 42.06 0.21
CA LEU A 769 59.66 41.85 1.17
C LEU A 769 59.68 42.84 2.36
N GLY A 770 58.50 43.18 2.91
CA GLY A 770 58.35 44.09 4.04
C GLY A 770 58.36 45.59 3.69
N MET A 771 58.53 45.96 2.41
CA MET A 771 58.38 47.32 1.91
C MET A 771 57.00 47.53 1.29
N GLN A 772 56.41 48.71 1.44
CA GLN A 772 55.12 49.06 0.85
C GLN A 772 55.30 49.98 -0.36
N PHE A 773 54.61 49.67 -1.45
CA PHE A 773 54.67 50.36 -2.73
C PHE A 773 53.27 50.80 -3.17
N PRO A 774 53.08 52.08 -3.54
CA PRO A 774 54.04 53.18 -3.36
C PRO A 774 54.25 53.57 -1.88
N PRO A 775 55.42 54.11 -1.49
CA PRO A 775 55.78 54.34 -0.09
C PRO A 775 55.08 55.55 0.57
N SER A 776 54.58 56.50 -0.22
CA SER A 776 53.94 57.74 0.25
C SER A 776 52.85 58.22 -0.72
N ALA A 777 52.05 57.28 -1.25
CA ALA A 777 50.96 57.59 -2.17
C ALA A 777 49.84 56.56 -2.07
N TYR A 778 48.67 56.96 -2.57
CA TYR A 778 47.54 56.07 -2.76
C TYR A 778 47.34 55.78 -4.24
N VAL A 779 47.00 54.53 -4.56
CA VAL A 779 46.58 54.14 -5.91
C VAL A 779 45.10 53.78 -5.86
N ASP A 780 44.29 54.49 -6.63
CA ASP A 780 42.92 54.03 -6.89
C ASP A 780 42.93 53.27 -8.23
N PHE A 781 42.43 52.04 -8.20
CA PHE A 781 42.32 51.20 -9.39
C PHE A 781 40.86 51.13 -9.82
N VAL A 782 40.57 51.64 -11.01
CA VAL A 782 39.23 51.78 -11.55
C VAL A 782 39.05 50.77 -12.68
N LEU A 783 38.08 49.89 -12.53
CA LEU A 783 37.68 48.86 -13.48
C LEU A 783 36.32 49.24 -14.06
N PHE A 784 36.18 49.32 -15.37
CA PHE A 784 34.92 49.66 -16.02
C PHE A 784 34.50 48.58 -17.01
N GLY A 785 33.19 48.31 -17.01
CA GLY A 785 32.56 47.32 -17.87
C GLY A 785 32.31 47.83 -19.29
N ASN A 786 31.74 46.98 -20.15
CA ASN A 786 31.33 47.38 -21.49
C ASN A 786 30.00 48.15 -21.41
N PRO A 787 29.92 49.44 -21.77
CA PRO A 787 28.67 50.20 -21.76
C PRO A 787 27.73 49.87 -22.94
N ASP A 788 28.14 49.03 -23.89
CA ASP A 788 27.28 48.61 -25.01
C ASP A 788 26.41 47.40 -24.63
N PRO A 789 25.08 47.55 -24.53
CA PRO A 789 24.19 46.44 -24.16
C PRO A 789 23.99 45.42 -25.31
N SER A 790 24.49 45.67 -26.53
CA SER A 790 24.38 44.70 -27.62
C SER A 790 25.28 43.48 -27.45
N ALA A 791 26.34 43.60 -26.63
CA ALA A 791 27.27 42.51 -26.33
C ALA A 791 27.60 42.48 -24.83
N ARG A 792 27.45 41.30 -24.22
CA ARG A 792 27.84 41.09 -22.82
C ARG A 792 29.32 41.38 -22.63
N ALA A 793 29.68 42.04 -21.54
CA ALA A 793 31.07 42.25 -21.18
C ALA A 793 31.78 40.91 -20.92
N ASP A 794 32.88 40.69 -21.62
CA ASP A 794 33.77 39.53 -21.47
C ASP A 794 35.12 39.91 -20.81
N SER A 795 35.37 41.21 -20.72
CA SER A 795 36.62 41.82 -20.28
C SER A 795 36.35 43.15 -19.58
N LEU A 796 37.33 43.62 -18.81
CA LEU A 796 37.30 44.92 -18.12
C LEU A 796 38.27 45.89 -18.78
N GLY A 797 37.83 47.13 -18.96
CA GLY A 797 38.73 48.26 -19.09
C GLY A 797 39.26 48.65 -17.72
N TRP A 798 40.46 49.23 -17.66
CA TRP A 798 41.04 49.68 -16.40
C TRP A 798 41.77 51.02 -16.54
N TYR A 799 41.77 51.78 -15.45
CA TYR A 799 42.55 52.98 -15.24
C TYR A 799 43.10 52.98 -13.82
N ALA A 800 44.28 53.54 -13.59
CA ALA A 800 44.85 53.69 -12.26
C ALA A 800 45.26 55.15 -12.04
N SER A 801 44.83 55.75 -10.94
CA SER A 801 45.34 57.06 -10.50
C SER A 801 46.36 56.89 -9.38
N TYR A 802 47.43 57.66 -9.46
CA TYR A 802 48.45 57.76 -8.42
C TYR A 802 48.35 59.15 -7.77
N THR A 803 48.15 59.18 -6.45
CA THR A 803 48.04 60.43 -5.69
C THR A 803 49.09 60.46 -4.58
N ASP A 804 50.03 61.40 -4.67
CA ASP A 804 51.09 61.60 -3.66
C ASP A 804 50.50 62.16 -2.35
N GLU A 805 50.83 61.53 -1.21
CA GLU A 805 50.39 61.96 0.12
C GLU A 805 50.87 63.38 0.47
N SER A 806 51.98 63.83 -0.12
CA SER A 806 52.53 65.18 0.09
C SER A 806 51.74 66.27 -0.65
N ALA A 807 51.00 65.92 -1.71
CA ALA A 807 50.18 66.85 -2.47
C ALA A 807 48.88 67.22 -1.73
N ILE A 808 48.36 66.33 -0.88
CA ILE A 808 47.11 66.52 -0.12
C ILE A 808 47.32 67.45 1.10
N LYS A 809 48.56 67.60 1.60
CA LYS A 809 48.85 68.49 2.75
C LYS A 809 48.93 69.99 2.40
N ASN A 810 48.85 70.35 1.12
CA ASN A 810 48.96 71.75 0.63
C ASN A 810 47.66 72.28 -0.02
N THR A 811 46.53 71.61 0.19
CA THR A 811 45.16 72.06 -0.14
C THR A 811 44.29 71.83 1.08
#